data_AF-A0A2E9R4B9-F1
#
_entry.id   AF-A0A2E9R4B9-F1
#
_cell.length_a   1.000
_cell.length_b   1.000
_cell.length_c   1.000
_cell.angle_alpha   90.00
_cell.angle_beta   90.00
_cell.angle_gamma   90.00
#
_symmetry.space_group_name_H-M   'P 1'
#
loop_
_entity.id
_entity.type
_entity.pdbx_description
1 polymer ?
#
loop_
_entity_poly.entity_id
_entity_poly.type
_entity_poly.pdbx_seq_one_letter_code
_entity_poly.pdbx_strand_id
1 'polypeptide(L)'
;MPIKNDPTAVTAHIHQALQDSILTQNEADQLLNEVKQDGVTEEEVHALVDSLKQALSGSADVSLDVSTAERKETINRFLGRVNEEKALPLGGANGSAATGSVNWLNLMTMQSDAVAQPLDKDSFSGVEVSVDGEGQIFAGDGLVDLAADKPSDTAIDALWALNKPGQLENLTDQELDGLTQDMLGVIETHQGVPNDQPGKYRKIVASTAAAGMLSETAETWDEETTNQVLALAKEAPAPMLKSLLLRGLDKASLTPEQQTLRGELENPEHMDALLKQFDDVRSEKAKAKWTKMTGEAARVHLNALAFARKPDSIDNISEGMGKWRDLNSDYSNPWDSEEIGHMDRILEGYVDKYPQTSFIYGTFKNDAAREIANVTNAHAVEALSPSLEEEPPTFQGFPLTGEQADFIKTLLPNIETEKAGELIAKSLGQADALFKQELPSTWYAPEAPEKPLSDASFEFFKRAATSYQERVGGSETGKLDYSDFLKDFKSDVAEAHKVLQPRMKDLSGTPPTWDGIALSDEAASFVKTELEQHFRTPMSVDNIGRGLKTVADAHGGKIEGESFKMFNELVTDYKANWPDAKVFDFNKLERIAGFKVQGKELPLCKINGKTYGLAEFYDAVGTDVSNSIDASRMRQPWMADRWGFRARQSIELLDVVAEQTARGEGPVALLRERYPNADVEVKVTGRDGAHEQFVYTVKQNGQEKASFAQGSDGELGRLDRWDRTNPVLFTANIGEEGDLSLDIPETISAHRFPIASTYDIGDSIDMHYIDPNAVESQEEGKAFTTPSRVLEAKIQSYDADGNYTVAFKTPEGEEKTKKISLSDIRRANNPHYFKPKSSYFSDVTINLQTDEALKSFLDEAQPIIDRYLPADGSTTNMTPQELSKRQKDLIDALMDYTRERVKYPASKDSSPDANSQKYHDFVDGYGRFPLGELVKLGKGVCRHQCILEHLLLQRAGIDSRLGSGAANTSSGNFRGYHIWAEVSLANGERFLSDQTWNDPAIPLWDGAYDSDKRRTEMYRRTARYDYALEMDR
;
A
#
# COMPACT_ATOMS: atom_id res chain seq x y z
N MET A 1 41.40 -28.68 12.01
CA MET A 1 41.40 -29.70 10.91
C MET A 1 42.74 -30.43 10.89
N PRO A 2 42.84 -31.73 10.52
CA PRO A 2 44.14 -32.30 10.18
C PRO A 2 44.63 -31.61 8.90
N ILE A 3 45.70 -30.82 9.03
CA ILE A 3 46.32 -30.13 7.89
C ILE A 3 46.95 -31.21 7.00
N LYS A 4 46.28 -31.63 5.93
CA LYS A 4 46.95 -32.40 4.86
C LYS A 4 47.83 -31.44 4.07
N ASN A 5 49.09 -31.30 4.53
CA ASN A 5 50.12 -30.58 3.79
C ASN A 5 50.43 -31.30 2.47
N ASP A 6 50.77 -30.53 1.43
CA ASP A 6 51.12 -31.02 0.10
C ASP A 6 52.31 -31.99 0.19
N PRO A 7 52.11 -33.29 -0.09
CA PRO A 7 53.17 -34.31 -0.04
C PRO A 7 54.38 -33.97 -0.91
N THR A 8 54.17 -33.15 -1.95
CA THR A 8 55.21 -32.70 -2.87
C THR A 8 56.21 -31.77 -2.21
N ALA A 9 55.74 -30.86 -1.35
CA ALA A 9 56.60 -29.93 -0.62
C ALA A 9 57.43 -30.65 0.45
N VAL A 10 56.81 -31.57 1.20
CA VAL A 10 57.49 -32.36 2.23
C VAL A 10 58.53 -33.31 1.63
N THR A 11 58.22 -33.92 0.48
CA THR A 11 59.18 -34.72 -0.30
C THR A 11 60.41 -33.90 -0.73
N ALA A 12 60.21 -32.66 -1.19
CA ALA A 12 61.31 -31.78 -1.58
C ALA A 12 62.21 -31.42 -0.38
N HIS A 13 61.63 -31.19 0.80
CA HIS A 13 62.39 -30.90 2.02
C HIS A 13 63.16 -32.11 2.56
N ILE A 14 62.59 -33.32 2.49
CA ILE A 14 63.32 -34.55 2.88
C ILE A 14 64.51 -34.77 1.94
N HIS A 15 64.35 -34.53 0.64
CA HIS A 15 65.46 -34.62 -0.32
C HIS A 15 66.53 -33.55 -0.10
N GLN A 16 66.14 -32.33 0.27
CA GLN A 16 67.08 -31.28 0.62
C GLN A 16 67.86 -31.62 1.90
N ALA A 17 67.17 -32.10 2.94
CA ALA A 17 67.81 -32.54 4.18
C ALA A 17 68.77 -33.72 3.97
N LEU A 18 68.46 -34.64 3.06
CA LEU A 18 69.37 -35.70 2.63
C LEU A 18 70.60 -35.14 1.90
N GLN A 19 70.42 -34.18 0.99
CA GLN A 19 71.53 -33.52 0.29
C GLN A 19 72.45 -32.75 1.24
N ASP A 20 71.87 -32.12 2.25
CA ASP A 20 72.60 -31.35 3.26
C ASP A 20 73.22 -32.24 4.36
N SER A 21 73.16 -33.58 4.19
CA SER A 21 73.66 -34.59 5.13
C SER A 21 73.03 -34.53 6.53
N ILE A 22 71.83 -33.94 6.62
CA ILE A 22 71.03 -33.82 7.84
C ILE A 22 70.30 -35.14 8.13
N LEU A 23 69.89 -35.87 7.09
CA LEU A 23 69.32 -37.22 7.18
C LEU A 23 70.24 -38.23 6.51
N THR A 24 70.27 -39.47 7.02
CA THR A 24 70.87 -40.58 6.29
C THR A 24 69.93 -41.08 5.19
N GLN A 25 70.49 -41.74 4.17
CA GLN A 25 69.71 -42.29 3.07
C GLN A 25 68.59 -43.24 3.55
N ASN A 26 68.85 -44.04 4.58
CA ASN A 26 67.84 -44.96 5.12
C ASN A 26 66.68 -44.23 5.83
N GLU A 27 66.97 -43.13 6.54
CA GLU A 27 65.95 -42.32 7.22
C GLU A 27 65.10 -41.55 6.21
N ALA A 28 65.74 -40.99 5.18
CA ALA A 28 65.03 -40.33 4.08
C ALA A 28 64.14 -41.31 3.29
N ASP A 29 64.63 -42.51 3.00
CA ASP A 29 63.87 -43.53 2.26
C ASP A 29 62.69 -44.09 3.07
N GLN A 30 62.80 -44.14 4.40
CA GLN A 30 61.71 -44.55 5.29
C GLN A 30 60.61 -43.48 5.32
N LEU A 31 60.98 -42.21 5.57
CA LEU A 31 60.03 -41.08 5.60
C LEU A 31 59.34 -40.87 4.23
N LEU A 32 60.05 -41.03 3.12
CA LEU A 32 59.48 -40.91 1.77
C LEU A 32 58.50 -42.04 1.41
N ASN A 33 58.68 -43.23 1.97
CA ASN A 33 57.74 -44.34 1.79
C ASN A 33 56.46 -44.16 2.61
N GLU A 34 56.58 -43.60 3.83
CA GLU A 34 55.45 -43.34 4.72
C GLU A 34 54.60 -42.15 4.22
N VAL A 35 55.23 -41.06 3.74
CA VAL A 35 54.56 -39.93 3.06
C VAL A 35 53.75 -40.38 1.83
N LYS A 36 54.21 -41.43 1.13
CA LYS A 36 53.51 -42.01 -0.03
C LYS A 36 52.33 -42.92 0.35
N GLN A 37 52.31 -43.50 1.55
CA GLN A 37 51.26 -44.41 1.97
C GLN A 37 50.11 -43.71 2.71
N ASP A 38 50.40 -42.76 3.62
CA ASP A 38 49.38 -42.27 4.56
C ASP A 38 49.16 -40.74 4.59
N GLY A 39 49.95 -39.96 3.85
CA GLY A 39 50.00 -38.49 4.02
C GLY A 39 50.80 -38.09 5.27
N VAL A 40 50.90 -36.79 5.57
CA VAL A 40 51.73 -36.28 6.68
C VAL A 40 50.88 -36.03 7.91
N THR A 41 51.24 -36.64 9.05
CA THR A 41 50.57 -36.47 10.34
C THR A 41 51.18 -35.32 11.16
N GLU A 42 50.41 -34.78 12.12
CA GLU A 42 50.81 -33.66 12.98
C GLU A 42 52.02 -33.99 13.86
N GLU A 43 52.11 -35.25 14.30
CA GLU A 43 53.23 -35.79 15.08
C GLU A 43 54.52 -35.88 14.25
N GLU A 44 54.42 -36.08 12.94
CA GLU A 44 55.56 -36.11 12.02
C GLU A 44 56.04 -34.70 11.62
N VAL A 45 55.12 -33.74 11.54
CA VAL A 45 55.50 -32.31 11.46
C VAL A 45 56.24 -31.91 12.74
N HIS A 46 55.76 -32.35 13.90
CA HIS A 46 56.48 -32.16 15.17
C HIS A 46 57.84 -32.85 15.19
N ALA A 47 57.98 -34.07 14.66
CA ALA A 47 59.26 -34.77 14.56
C ALA A 47 60.23 -34.11 13.56
N LEU A 48 59.73 -33.58 12.45
CA LEU A 48 60.51 -32.82 11.46
C LEU A 48 60.96 -31.47 12.05
N VAL A 49 60.06 -30.78 12.75
CA VAL A 49 60.34 -29.54 13.48
C VAL A 49 61.33 -29.79 14.61
N ASP A 50 61.23 -30.90 15.33
CA ASP A 50 62.17 -31.25 16.41
C ASP A 50 63.53 -31.72 15.84
N SER A 51 63.56 -32.38 14.69
CA SER A 51 64.80 -32.71 13.96
C SER A 51 65.47 -31.46 13.40
N LEU A 52 64.69 -30.50 12.88
CA LEU A 52 65.15 -29.17 12.48
C LEU A 52 65.65 -28.37 13.69
N LYS A 53 64.95 -28.38 14.83
CA LYS A 53 65.42 -27.78 16.09
C LYS A 53 66.73 -28.42 16.54
N GLN A 54 66.89 -29.74 16.42
CA GLN A 54 68.09 -30.45 16.83
C GLN A 54 69.27 -30.15 15.88
N ALA A 55 69.02 -30.09 14.56
CA ALA A 55 70.01 -29.68 13.56
C ALA A 55 70.43 -28.19 13.69
N LEU A 56 69.49 -27.31 14.07
CA LEU A 56 69.73 -25.88 14.25
C LEU A 56 70.22 -25.49 15.66
N SER A 57 70.07 -26.37 16.65
CA SER A 57 70.57 -26.16 18.03
C SER A 57 72.09 -26.19 18.16
N GLY A 58 72.81 -26.64 17.11
CA GLY A 58 74.27 -26.67 17.07
C GLY A 58 74.94 -25.34 16.71
N SER A 59 74.19 -24.33 16.24
CA SER A 59 74.74 -23.03 15.86
C SER A 59 74.02 -21.90 16.60
N ALA A 60 74.72 -21.23 17.51
CA ALA A 60 74.20 -20.13 18.32
C ALA A 60 73.82 -18.86 17.53
N ASP A 61 73.82 -18.89 16.20
CA ASP A 61 73.66 -17.73 15.31
C ASP A 61 72.78 -18.04 14.07
N VAL A 62 71.63 -18.69 14.25
CA VAL A 62 70.60 -18.73 13.18
C VAL A 62 69.79 -17.43 13.24
N SER A 63 70.33 -16.38 12.63
CA SER A 63 69.67 -15.07 12.48
C SER A 63 69.08 -14.93 11.08
N LEU A 64 67.83 -14.48 10.99
CA LEU A 64 67.15 -14.20 9.72
C LEU A 64 67.35 -12.73 9.34
N ASP A 65 67.83 -12.48 8.13
CA ASP A 65 68.09 -11.14 7.61
C ASP A 65 66.80 -10.47 7.09
N VAL A 66 66.37 -9.43 7.79
CA VAL A 66 65.27 -8.51 7.51
C VAL A 66 65.75 -7.11 7.12
N SER A 67 66.98 -6.96 6.60
CA SER A 67 67.59 -5.67 6.26
C SER A 67 66.96 -4.96 5.05
N THR A 68 66.10 -5.64 4.29
CA THR A 68 65.38 -5.05 3.15
C THR A 68 63.86 -5.06 3.37
N ALA A 69 63.15 -4.07 2.79
CA ALA A 69 61.70 -3.96 2.92
C ALA A 69 60.95 -5.21 2.39
N GLU A 70 61.44 -5.78 1.28
CA GLU A 70 60.87 -6.97 0.64
C GLU A 70 61.07 -8.25 1.49
N ARG A 71 62.20 -8.37 2.19
CA ARG A 71 62.46 -9.48 3.13
C ARG A 71 61.65 -9.33 4.41
N LYS A 72 61.49 -8.10 4.92
CA LYS A 72 60.54 -7.80 6.01
C LYS A 72 59.12 -8.18 5.64
N GLU A 73 58.67 -7.80 4.45
CA GLU A 73 57.33 -8.12 3.97
C GLU A 73 57.12 -9.64 3.83
N THR A 74 58.11 -10.37 3.29
CA THR A 74 58.05 -11.83 3.15
C THR A 74 58.00 -12.54 4.50
N ILE A 75 58.81 -12.08 5.47
CA ILE A 75 58.82 -12.63 6.83
C ILE A 75 57.53 -12.27 7.59
N ASN A 76 56.98 -11.06 7.40
CA ASN A 76 55.67 -10.68 7.95
C ASN A 76 54.55 -11.57 7.39
N ARG A 77 54.60 -11.90 6.10
CA ARG A 77 53.64 -12.80 5.45
C ARG A 77 53.76 -14.24 5.99
N PHE A 78 54.95 -14.65 6.42
CA PHE A 78 55.21 -15.99 6.97
C PHE A 78 54.86 -16.10 8.46
N LEU A 79 55.08 -15.04 9.25
CA LEU A 79 54.86 -15.03 10.70
C LEU A 79 53.50 -14.49 11.15
N GLY A 80 52.72 -13.88 10.26
CA GLY A 80 51.46 -13.25 10.63
C GLY A 80 51.61 -12.09 11.62
N ARG A 81 50.66 -11.98 12.57
CA ARG A 81 50.36 -10.82 13.44
C ARG A 81 51.48 -10.31 14.35
N VAL A 82 52.57 -11.07 14.51
CA VAL A 82 53.64 -10.78 15.50
C VAL A 82 54.29 -9.41 15.33
N ASN A 83 54.41 -8.87 14.10
CA ASN A 83 55.06 -7.57 13.86
C ASN A 83 54.10 -6.37 13.96
N GLU A 84 52.78 -6.60 13.92
CA GLU A 84 51.78 -5.53 14.08
C GLU A 84 51.56 -5.20 15.57
N GLU A 85 51.72 -6.20 16.45
CA GLU A 85 51.52 -6.07 17.91
C GLU A 85 52.82 -5.73 18.67
N LYS A 86 54.00 -6.19 18.22
CA LYS A 86 55.30 -5.90 18.85
C LYS A 86 56.40 -5.68 17.81
N ALA A 87 57.19 -4.61 17.97
CA ALA A 87 58.32 -4.35 17.08
C ALA A 87 59.34 -5.50 17.10
N LEU A 88 59.67 -6.05 15.93
CA LEU A 88 60.64 -7.15 15.81
C LEU A 88 61.95 -6.82 16.54
N PRO A 89 62.44 -7.69 17.45
CA PRO A 89 63.68 -7.45 18.19
C PRO A 89 64.87 -7.65 17.25
N LEU A 90 65.24 -6.58 16.54
CA LEU A 90 66.41 -6.55 15.68
C LEU A 90 67.67 -6.69 16.54
N GLY A 91 68.45 -7.73 16.28
CA GLY A 91 69.68 -8.01 17.00
C GLY A 91 70.67 -6.84 16.90
N GLY A 92 71.12 -6.36 18.06
CA GLY A 92 72.22 -5.43 18.20
C GLY A 92 73.00 -5.79 19.46
N ALA A 93 73.95 -6.71 19.34
CA ALA A 93 74.89 -6.95 20.43
C ALA A 93 75.79 -5.72 20.58
N ASN A 94 75.69 -5.03 21.72
CA ASN A 94 76.60 -3.97 22.18
C ASN A 94 76.65 -2.67 21.35
N GLY A 95 75.50 -1.98 21.20
CA GLY A 95 75.47 -0.53 20.96
C GLY A 95 75.95 -0.05 19.58
N SER A 96 75.99 -0.90 18.57
CA SER A 96 76.16 -0.52 17.16
C SER A 96 74.84 -0.67 16.38
N ALA A 97 74.71 0.07 15.26
CA ALA A 97 73.47 0.24 14.49
C ALA A 97 72.77 -1.09 14.14
N ALA A 98 71.44 -1.12 14.28
CA ALA A 98 70.59 -2.29 14.06
C ALA A 98 70.92 -3.01 12.74
N THR A 99 71.44 -4.23 12.82
CA THR A 99 71.94 -4.99 11.65
C THR A 99 70.83 -5.63 10.82
N GLY A 100 69.56 -5.36 11.15
CA GLY A 100 68.43 -5.87 10.38
C GLY A 100 68.32 -7.39 10.42
N SER A 101 68.68 -8.07 11.52
CA SER A 101 68.49 -9.51 11.67
C SER A 101 67.71 -9.87 12.93
N VAL A 102 66.85 -10.90 12.90
CA VAL A 102 66.02 -11.34 14.03
C VAL A 102 66.35 -12.79 14.39
N ASN A 103 66.36 -13.10 15.69
CA ASN A 103 66.56 -14.46 16.19
C ASN A 103 65.28 -15.28 15.99
N TRP A 104 65.39 -16.38 15.25
CA TRP A 104 64.25 -17.25 14.89
C TRP A 104 63.57 -17.91 16.10
N LEU A 105 64.32 -18.29 17.14
CA LEU A 105 63.75 -18.87 18.35
C LEU A 105 62.90 -17.85 19.12
N ASN A 106 63.35 -16.60 19.22
CA ASN A 106 62.57 -15.54 19.86
C ASN A 106 61.28 -15.24 19.09
N LEU A 107 61.32 -15.30 17.75
CA LEU A 107 60.15 -15.13 16.89
C LEU A 107 59.11 -16.24 17.10
N MET A 108 59.54 -17.50 17.19
CA MET A 108 58.64 -18.63 17.43
C MET A 108 58.05 -18.60 18.85
N THR A 109 58.80 -18.12 19.85
CA THR A 109 58.26 -17.88 21.21
C THR A 109 57.25 -16.73 21.23
N MET A 110 57.53 -15.62 20.52
CA MET A 110 56.56 -14.51 20.39
C MET A 110 55.29 -14.93 19.64
N GLN A 111 55.40 -15.80 18.64
CA GLN A 111 54.25 -16.35 17.92
C GLN A 111 53.43 -17.29 18.81
N SER A 112 54.09 -18.12 19.62
CA SER A 112 53.45 -18.99 20.63
C SER A 112 52.69 -18.21 21.70
N ASP A 113 53.17 -17.03 22.07
CA ASP A 113 52.54 -16.17 23.09
C ASP A 113 51.41 -15.29 22.54
N ALA A 114 51.23 -15.21 21.22
CA ALA A 114 50.26 -14.34 20.52
C ALA A 114 49.12 -15.11 19.82
N VAL A 115 48.97 -16.42 20.04
CA VAL A 115 47.89 -17.21 19.43
C VAL A 115 46.62 -17.03 20.25
N ALA A 116 45.64 -16.32 19.70
CA ALA A 116 44.28 -16.27 20.24
C ALA A 116 43.69 -17.70 20.31
N GLN A 117 43.17 -18.08 21.47
CA GLN A 117 42.55 -19.40 21.66
C GLN A 117 41.17 -19.41 20.98
N PRO A 118 40.90 -20.34 20.04
CA PRO A 118 39.58 -20.49 19.47
C PRO A 118 38.60 -20.93 20.55
N LEU A 119 37.43 -20.30 20.57
CA LEU A 119 36.34 -20.68 21.45
C LEU A 119 35.70 -21.98 20.96
N ASP A 120 35.10 -22.74 21.88
CA ASP A 120 34.56 -24.09 21.62
C ASP A 120 33.49 -24.17 20.52
N LYS A 121 32.79 -23.06 20.24
CA LYS A 121 31.72 -23.02 19.24
C LYS A 121 31.93 -21.82 18.32
N ASP A 122 31.63 -22.03 17.05
CA ASP A 122 31.57 -20.94 16.08
C ASP A 122 30.49 -19.92 16.48
N SER A 123 30.55 -18.74 15.89
CA SER A 123 29.52 -17.70 15.97
C SER A 123 28.17 -18.14 15.38
N PHE A 124 27.16 -17.27 15.39
CA PHE A 124 25.85 -17.62 14.83
C PHE A 124 25.86 -17.60 13.29
N SER A 125 26.79 -16.88 12.64
CA SER A 125 27.00 -16.98 11.19
C SER A 125 28.00 -18.09 10.78
N GLY A 126 28.47 -18.91 11.72
CA GLY A 126 29.42 -20.00 11.45
C GLY A 126 30.88 -19.55 11.26
N VAL A 127 31.23 -18.34 11.70
CA VAL A 127 32.61 -17.82 11.73
C VAL A 127 33.29 -18.22 13.05
N GLU A 128 34.53 -18.71 12.99
CA GLU A 128 35.34 -19.01 14.18
C GLU A 128 35.61 -17.73 14.98
N VAL A 129 35.43 -17.78 16.30
CA VAL A 129 35.70 -16.66 17.21
C VAL A 129 36.76 -17.09 18.20
N SER A 130 37.77 -16.25 18.41
CA SER A 130 38.87 -16.50 19.34
C SER A 130 39.12 -15.31 20.26
N VAL A 131 39.74 -15.56 21.41
CA VAL A 131 40.14 -14.55 22.39
C VAL A 131 41.64 -14.69 22.64
N ASP A 132 42.38 -13.58 22.61
CA ASP A 132 43.81 -13.58 22.93
C ASP A 132 44.09 -13.40 24.43
N GLY A 133 45.36 -13.50 24.82
CA GLY A 133 45.80 -13.35 26.20
C GLY A 133 45.61 -11.95 26.82
N GLU A 134 45.19 -10.96 26.03
CA GLU A 134 44.80 -9.62 26.50
C GLU A 134 43.26 -9.47 26.60
N GLY A 135 42.50 -10.49 26.20
CA GLY A 135 41.04 -10.48 26.21
C GLY A 135 40.40 -9.93 24.92
N GLN A 136 41.19 -9.69 23.87
CA GLN A 136 40.69 -9.12 22.61
C GLN A 136 39.99 -10.18 21.75
N ILE A 137 38.91 -9.79 21.09
CA ILE A 137 38.09 -10.70 20.28
C ILE A 137 38.55 -10.69 18.82
N PHE A 138 38.70 -11.88 18.25
CA PHE A 138 38.95 -12.09 16.83
C PHE A 138 37.81 -12.87 16.19
N ALA A 139 37.49 -12.53 14.95
CA ALA A 139 36.53 -13.26 14.11
C ALA A 139 37.24 -13.70 12.83
N GLY A 140 37.46 -15.01 12.67
CA GLY A 140 38.39 -15.56 11.70
C GLY A 140 39.79 -14.96 11.86
N ASP A 141 40.34 -14.43 10.77
CA ASP A 141 41.70 -13.88 10.74
C ASP A 141 41.80 -12.40 11.14
N GLY A 142 40.70 -11.74 11.53
CA GLY A 142 40.68 -10.30 11.84
C GLY A 142 40.36 -9.96 13.30
N LEU A 143 41.07 -8.96 13.84
CA LEU A 143 40.70 -8.32 15.12
C LEU A 143 39.36 -7.60 14.96
N VAL A 144 38.46 -7.78 15.93
CA VAL A 144 37.15 -7.14 15.92
C VAL A 144 37.25 -5.74 16.52
N ASP A 145 36.94 -4.70 15.73
CA ASP A 145 36.84 -3.33 16.24
C ASP A 145 35.53 -3.13 17.02
N LEU A 146 35.63 -3.31 18.35
CA LEU A 146 34.52 -3.12 19.30
C LEU A 146 34.22 -1.64 19.60
N ALA A 147 35.18 -0.75 19.33
CA ALA A 147 35.08 0.69 19.59
C ALA A 147 34.55 1.49 18.40
N ALA A 148 34.33 0.85 17.25
CA ALA A 148 33.77 1.48 16.06
C ALA A 148 32.45 2.21 16.36
N ASP A 149 32.34 3.48 15.92
CA ASP A 149 31.11 4.27 16.07
C ASP A 149 29.90 3.60 15.39
N LYS A 150 30.09 2.74 14.39
CA LYS A 150 29.03 1.85 13.89
C LYS A 150 29.55 0.41 13.90
N PRO A 151 29.16 -0.42 14.90
CA PRO A 151 29.57 -1.82 14.95
C PRO A 151 29.22 -2.56 13.65
N SER A 152 30.17 -3.34 13.13
CA SER A 152 29.97 -4.16 11.93
C SER A 152 29.11 -5.40 12.24
N ASP A 153 28.58 -6.05 11.21
CA ASP A 153 27.82 -7.30 11.40
C ASP A 153 28.70 -8.40 12.00
N THR A 154 29.98 -8.44 11.59
CA THR A 154 31.00 -9.32 12.17
C THR A 154 31.23 -9.03 13.66
N ALA A 155 31.28 -7.75 14.06
CA ALA A 155 31.45 -7.39 15.45
C ALA A 155 30.24 -7.78 16.32
N ILE A 156 29.03 -7.54 15.82
CA ILE A 156 27.79 -7.95 16.49
C ILE A 156 27.73 -9.47 16.64
N ASP A 157 28.06 -10.22 15.59
CA ASP A 157 28.02 -11.68 15.63
C ASP A 157 29.08 -12.26 16.57
N ALA A 158 30.30 -11.70 16.58
CA ALA A 158 31.34 -12.09 17.53
C ALA A 158 30.92 -11.84 18.99
N LEU A 159 30.29 -10.69 19.28
CA LEU A 159 29.75 -10.38 20.61
C LEU A 159 28.63 -11.35 21.02
N TRP A 160 27.72 -11.71 20.09
CA TRP A 160 26.70 -12.71 20.38
C TRP A 160 27.29 -14.12 20.55
N ALA A 161 28.37 -14.46 19.86
CA ALA A 161 29.05 -15.76 20.01
C ALA A 161 29.48 -16.02 21.46
N LEU A 162 29.97 -14.99 22.16
CA LEU A 162 30.35 -15.06 23.58
C LEU A 162 29.18 -15.45 24.51
N ASN A 163 27.95 -15.22 24.09
CA ASN A 163 26.76 -15.50 24.87
C ASN A 163 26.29 -16.96 24.75
N LYS A 164 26.88 -17.76 23.86
CA LYS A 164 26.51 -19.17 23.70
C LYS A 164 26.80 -19.93 25.01
N PRO A 165 25.90 -20.85 25.44
CA PRO A 165 26.11 -21.57 26.70
C PRO A 165 27.44 -22.35 26.71
N GLY A 166 28.25 -22.19 27.76
CA GLY A 166 29.54 -22.86 27.93
C GLY A 166 30.70 -22.26 27.13
N GLN A 167 30.49 -21.17 26.38
CA GLN A 167 31.52 -20.57 25.51
C GLN A 167 32.74 -20.07 26.27
N LEU A 168 32.55 -19.63 27.51
CA LEU A 168 33.59 -18.96 28.32
C LEU A 168 34.30 -19.90 29.31
N GLU A 169 33.90 -21.18 29.39
CA GLU A 169 34.36 -22.12 30.44
C GLU A 169 35.85 -22.48 30.35
N ASN A 170 36.45 -22.35 29.16
CA ASN A 170 37.85 -22.72 28.90
C ASN A 170 38.81 -21.53 28.88
N LEU A 171 38.32 -20.30 29.14
CA LEU A 171 39.15 -19.11 29.20
C LEU A 171 39.90 -19.04 30.54
N THR A 172 41.13 -18.52 30.50
CA THR A 172 41.92 -18.22 31.69
C THR A 172 41.39 -16.98 32.41
N ASP A 173 41.70 -16.85 33.71
CA ASP A 173 41.30 -15.68 34.51
C ASP A 173 41.77 -14.36 33.86
N GLN A 174 42.96 -14.35 33.26
CA GLN A 174 43.52 -13.16 32.59
C GLN A 174 42.72 -12.78 31.33
N GLU A 175 42.34 -13.77 30.51
CA GLU A 175 41.51 -13.56 29.31
C GLU A 175 40.11 -13.07 29.70
N LEU A 176 39.53 -13.64 30.77
CA LEU A 176 38.23 -13.23 31.30
C LEU A 176 38.24 -11.80 31.86
N ASP A 177 39.31 -11.42 32.57
CA ASP A 177 39.47 -10.06 33.08
C ASP A 177 39.60 -9.04 31.94
N GLY A 178 40.43 -9.33 30.94
CA GLY A 178 40.59 -8.49 29.75
C GLY A 178 39.28 -8.33 28.98
N LEU A 179 38.59 -9.44 28.71
CA LEU A 179 37.31 -9.45 28.02
C LEU A 179 36.22 -8.71 28.82
N THR A 180 36.24 -8.80 30.15
CA THR A 180 35.33 -8.04 31.03
C THR A 180 35.52 -6.54 30.88
N GLN A 181 36.77 -6.05 30.85
CA GLN A 181 37.06 -4.63 30.64
C GLN A 181 36.62 -4.15 29.24
N ASP A 182 36.87 -4.96 28.20
CA ASP A 182 36.42 -4.64 26.85
C ASP A 182 34.89 -4.55 26.77
N MET A 183 34.16 -5.46 27.40
CA MET A 183 32.68 -5.41 27.41
C MET A 183 32.14 -4.19 28.16
N LEU A 184 32.77 -3.79 29.27
CA LEU A 184 32.41 -2.55 29.97
C LEU A 184 32.60 -1.34 29.05
N GLY A 185 33.72 -1.29 28.31
CA GLY A 185 34.00 -0.25 27.32
C GLY A 185 32.99 -0.23 26.16
N VAL A 186 32.56 -1.39 25.67
CA VAL A 186 31.51 -1.50 24.64
C VAL A 186 30.19 -0.92 25.15
N ILE A 187 29.79 -1.25 26.38
CA ILE A 187 28.54 -0.74 26.95
C ILE A 187 28.63 0.76 27.16
N GLU A 188 29.72 1.27 27.74
CA GLU A 188 29.92 2.71 27.95
C GLU A 188 29.87 3.49 26.64
N THR A 189 30.50 2.96 25.58
CA THR A 189 30.53 3.58 24.25
C THR A 189 29.14 3.61 23.60
N HIS A 190 28.33 2.56 23.78
CA HIS A 190 27.16 2.31 22.93
C HIS A 190 25.79 2.41 23.62
N GLN A 191 25.70 2.41 24.95
CA GLN A 191 24.40 2.43 25.66
C GLN A 191 23.73 3.81 25.71
N GLY A 192 24.46 4.90 25.49
CA GLY A 192 24.01 6.29 25.69
C GLY A 192 23.54 7.03 24.43
N VAL A 193 23.23 6.31 23.35
CA VAL A 193 23.00 6.90 22.02
C VAL A 193 21.68 7.68 22.00
N PRO A 194 21.69 8.98 21.64
CA PRO A 194 20.48 9.76 21.49
C PRO A 194 19.49 9.09 20.54
N ASN A 195 18.21 9.26 20.84
CA ASN A 195 17.13 8.61 20.13
C ASN A 195 17.19 8.83 18.60
N ASP A 196 17.71 9.97 18.15
CA ASP A 196 17.76 10.51 16.78
C ASP A 196 19.05 10.24 15.99
N GLN A 197 20.02 9.50 16.53
CA GLN A 197 21.27 9.21 15.82
C GLN A 197 21.20 7.96 14.92
N PRO A 198 21.68 8.03 13.66
CA PRO A 198 21.82 6.87 12.78
C PRO A 198 22.70 5.77 13.40
N GLY A 199 22.36 4.50 13.19
CA GLY A 199 23.13 3.36 13.69
C GLY A 199 22.83 2.97 15.14
N LYS A 200 21.81 3.58 15.76
CA LYS A 200 21.30 3.25 17.10
C LYS A 200 21.00 1.75 17.26
N TYR A 201 20.42 1.13 16.21
CA TYR A 201 20.14 -0.31 16.21
C TYR A 201 21.39 -1.12 16.59
N ARG A 202 22.46 -0.95 15.83
CA ARG A 202 23.71 -1.70 15.98
C ARG A 202 24.41 -1.43 17.30
N LYS A 203 24.41 -0.17 17.76
CA LYS A 203 25.00 0.23 19.05
C LYS A 203 24.29 -0.44 20.24
N ILE A 204 22.95 -0.37 20.28
CA ILE A 204 22.18 -1.00 21.37
C ILE A 204 22.30 -2.52 21.33
N VAL A 205 22.33 -3.13 20.13
CA VAL A 205 22.60 -4.56 19.98
C VAL A 205 23.98 -4.92 20.56
N ALA A 206 25.03 -4.18 20.20
CA ALA A 206 26.39 -4.43 20.69
C ALA A 206 26.48 -4.30 22.22
N SER A 207 25.95 -3.22 22.81
CA SER A 207 25.91 -3.06 24.28
C SER A 207 25.09 -4.15 24.98
N THR A 208 23.98 -4.60 24.38
CA THR A 208 23.17 -5.69 24.95
C THR A 208 23.90 -7.02 24.87
N ALA A 209 24.60 -7.31 23.78
CA ALA A 209 25.41 -8.51 23.63
C ALA A 209 26.57 -8.55 24.63
N ALA A 210 27.24 -7.41 24.84
CA ALA A 210 28.28 -7.26 25.86
C ALA A 210 27.73 -7.46 27.28
N ALA A 211 26.57 -6.90 27.60
CA ALA A 211 25.93 -7.11 28.91
C ALA A 211 25.51 -8.56 29.14
N GLY A 212 25.12 -9.26 28.08
CA GLY A 212 24.81 -10.68 28.13
C GLY A 212 26.02 -11.51 28.55
N MET A 213 27.18 -11.25 27.93
CA MET A 213 28.45 -11.89 28.30
C MET A 213 28.80 -11.57 29.75
N LEU A 214 28.82 -10.28 30.12
CA LEU A 214 29.14 -9.84 31.48
C LEU A 214 28.30 -10.57 32.54
N SER A 215 27.01 -10.74 32.28
CA SER A 215 26.12 -11.42 33.24
C SER A 215 26.43 -12.92 33.45
N GLU A 216 27.28 -13.53 32.62
CA GLU A 216 27.80 -14.89 32.78
C GLU A 216 29.11 -14.92 33.58
N THR A 217 29.93 -13.87 33.52
CA THR A 217 31.19 -13.75 34.29
C THR A 217 31.01 -13.10 35.66
N ALA A 218 29.78 -12.82 36.06
CA ALA A 218 29.48 -12.01 37.24
C ALA A 218 30.05 -12.54 38.58
N GLU A 219 30.30 -13.84 38.70
CA GLU A 219 30.89 -14.42 39.90
C GLU A 219 32.38 -14.05 40.09
N THR A 220 33.07 -13.61 39.02
CA THR A 220 34.48 -13.22 39.05
C THR A 220 34.69 -11.72 39.23
N TRP A 221 33.62 -10.92 39.23
CA TRP A 221 33.72 -9.46 39.31
C TRP A 221 34.34 -9.00 40.62
N ASP A 222 35.29 -8.07 40.51
CA ASP A 222 35.82 -7.34 41.64
C ASP A 222 34.91 -6.16 42.05
N GLU A 223 35.30 -5.46 43.11
CA GLU A 223 34.53 -4.33 43.64
C GLU A 223 34.43 -3.18 42.63
N GLU A 224 35.49 -2.95 41.84
CA GLU A 224 35.53 -1.89 40.82
C GLU A 224 34.58 -2.18 39.65
N THR A 225 34.66 -3.39 39.11
CA THR A 225 33.77 -3.88 38.04
C THR A 225 32.31 -3.79 38.47
N THR A 226 32.01 -4.24 39.70
CA THR A 226 30.66 -4.17 40.27
C THR A 226 30.14 -2.73 40.35
N ASN A 227 30.99 -1.78 40.76
CA ASN A 227 30.62 -0.36 40.81
C ASN A 227 30.38 0.23 39.41
N GLN A 228 31.16 -0.16 38.41
CA GLN A 228 30.94 0.25 37.02
C GLN A 228 29.61 -0.31 36.51
N VAL A 229 29.34 -1.61 36.69
CA VAL A 229 28.06 -2.23 36.29
C VAL A 229 26.86 -1.57 36.96
N LEU A 230 26.95 -1.21 38.25
CA LEU A 230 25.91 -0.45 38.94
C LEU A 230 25.63 0.91 38.28
N ALA A 231 26.68 1.62 37.84
CA ALA A 231 26.54 2.88 37.12
C ALA A 231 25.90 2.68 35.74
N LEU A 232 26.37 1.68 34.96
CA LEU A 232 25.81 1.37 33.64
C LEU A 232 24.33 0.95 33.75
N ALA A 233 23.98 0.10 34.73
CA ALA A 233 22.61 -0.38 34.93
C ALA A 233 21.61 0.74 35.29
N LYS A 234 22.11 1.82 35.92
CA LYS A 234 21.31 3.02 36.21
C LYS A 234 20.94 3.80 34.96
N GLU A 235 21.84 3.83 33.98
CA GLU A 235 21.71 4.63 32.75
C GLU A 235 21.22 3.83 31.54
N ALA A 236 21.17 2.50 31.65
CA ALA A 236 20.75 1.59 30.59
C ALA A 236 19.35 1.94 30.04
N PRO A 237 19.22 2.36 28.76
CA PRO A 237 17.94 2.80 28.22
C PRO A 237 17.05 1.63 27.77
N ALA A 238 17.64 0.49 27.42
CA ALA A 238 16.92 -0.67 26.88
C ALA A 238 16.55 -1.66 27.99
N PRO A 239 15.29 -2.14 28.05
CA PRO A 239 14.85 -3.10 29.07
C PRO A 239 15.68 -4.39 29.09
N MET A 240 16.05 -4.92 27.92
CA MET A 240 16.86 -6.14 27.82
C MET A 240 18.29 -5.92 28.33
N LEU A 241 18.96 -4.84 27.90
CA LEU A 241 20.28 -4.44 28.41
C LEU A 241 20.27 -4.33 29.94
N LYS A 242 19.30 -3.59 30.49
CA LYS A 242 19.16 -3.42 31.94
C LYS A 242 18.90 -4.76 32.64
N SER A 243 18.07 -5.61 32.07
CA SER A 243 17.78 -6.96 32.63
C SER A 243 19.04 -7.81 32.73
N LEU A 244 19.93 -7.78 31.73
CA LEU A 244 21.18 -8.53 31.73
C LEU A 244 22.18 -7.99 32.76
N LEU A 245 22.33 -6.68 32.87
CA LEU A 245 23.19 -6.06 33.88
C LEU A 245 22.71 -6.39 35.31
N LEU A 246 21.40 -6.32 35.54
CA LEU A 246 20.80 -6.69 36.83
C LEU A 246 20.96 -8.19 37.12
N ARG A 247 20.82 -9.06 36.11
CA ARG A 247 21.10 -10.50 36.24
C ARG A 247 22.54 -10.76 36.67
N GLY A 248 23.51 -10.00 36.16
CA GLY A 248 24.90 -10.08 36.60
C GLY A 248 25.07 -9.62 38.05
N LEU A 249 24.53 -8.45 38.40
CA LEU A 249 24.59 -7.93 39.78
C LEU A 249 23.95 -8.89 40.81
N ASP A 250 22.91 -9.62 40.41
CA ASP A 250 22.24 -10.61 41.28
C ASP A 250 23.08 -11.89 41.47
N LYS A 251 24.07 -12.16 40.62
CA LYS A 251 25.05 -13.26 40.75
C LYS A 251 26.36 -12.82 41.42
N ALA A 252 26.72 -11.54 41.34
CA ALA A 252 27.97 -11.01 41.87
C ALA A 252 28.02 -10.96 43.41
N SER A 253 29.24 -10.97 43.97
CA SER A 253 29.45 -10.79 45.41
C SER A 253 29.43 -9.30 45.78
N LEU A 254 28.27 -8.81 46.22
CA LEU A 254 28.05 -7.38 46.55
C LEU A 254 28.41 -7.03 48.01
N THR A 255 29.06 -5.88 48.23
CA THR A 255 29.22 -5.25 49.55
C THR A 255 27.87 -4.73 50.08
N PRO A 256 27.72 -4.45 51.40
CA PRO A 256 26.47 -3.88 51.94
C PRO A 256 26.03 -2.57 51.27
N GLU A 257 26.99 -1.71 50.92
CA GLU A 257 26.76 -0.47 50.19
C GLU A 257 26.25 -0.75 48.76
N GLN A 258 26.86 -1.70 48.06
CA GLN A 258 26.45 -2.11 46.71
C GLN A 258 25.08 -2.80 46.69
N GLN A 259 24.76 -3.60 47.71
CA GLN A 259 23.42 -4.18 47.87
C GLN A 259 22.34 -3.10 48.02
N THR A 260 22.66 -2.02 48.73
CA THR A 260 21.76 -0.88 48.86
C THR A 260 21.53 -0.21 47.50
N LEU A 261 22.61 0.09 46.77
CA LEU A 261 22.53 0.68 45.42
C LEU A 261 21.78 -0.22 44.42
N ARG A 262 22.03 -1.53 44.44
CA ARG A 262 21.29 -2.50 43.61
C ARG A 262 19.80 -2.51 43.93
N GLY A 263 19.42 -2.36 45.20
CA GLY A 263 18.03 -2.28 45.66
C GLY A 263 17.31 -0.99 45.28
N GLU A 264 18.04 0.08 44.98
CA GLU A 264 17.48 1.35 44.46
C GLU A 264 17.20 1.31 42.95
N LEU A 265 17.78 0.35 42.21
CA LEU A 265 17.55 0.19 40.79
C LEU A 265 16.22 -0.52 40.51
N GLU A 266 15.34 0.14 39.74
CA GLU A 266 14.08 -0.47 39.30
C GLU A 266 14.32 -1.59 38.28
N ASN A 267 13.75 -2.77 38.56
CA ASN A 267 13.73 -3.87 37.61
C ASN A 267 12.79 -3.54 36.43
N PRO A 268 13.18 -3.87 35.18
CA PRO A 268 12.29 -3.78 34.04
C PRO A 268 10.99 -4.57 34.23
N GLU A 269 9.89 -4.03 33.72
CA GLU A 269 8.61 -4.72 33.66
C GLU A 269 8.76 -6.02 32.84
N HIS A 270 8.40 -7.17 33.41
CA HIS A 270 8.56 -8.49 32.79
C HIS A 270 10.00 -8.97 32.55
N MET A 271 10.97 -8.52 33.34
CA MET A 271 12.38 -8.98 33.31
C MET A 271 12.53 -10.50 33.14
N ASP A 272 11.80 -11.31 33.91
CA ASP A 272 11.89 -12.78 33.85
C ASP A 272 11.53 -13.35 32.47
N ALA A 273 10.54 -12.76 31.80
CA ALA A 273 10.12 -13.22 30.47
C ALA A 273 11.15 -12.87 29.39
N LEU A 274 11.75 -11.68 29.48
CA LEU A 274 12.84 -11.24 28.60
C LEU A 274 14.07 -12.13 28.75
N LEU A 275 14.52 -12.36 29.99
CA LEU A 275 15.67 -13.22 30.30
C LEU A 275 15.44 -14.67 29.88
N LYS A 276 14.24 -15.21 30.14
CA LYS A 276 13.88 -16.56 29.69
C LYS A 276 13.95 -16.68 28.16
N GLN A 277 13.39 -15.72 27.43
CA GLN A 277 13.45 -15.74 25.97
C GLN A 277 14.89 -15.63 25.48
N PHE A 278 15.70 -14.77 26.07
CA PHE A 278 17.11 -14.65 25.75
C PHE A 278 17.87 -15.97 25.92
N ASP A 279 17.66 -16.65 27.05
CA ASP A 279 18.28 -17.95 27.31
C ASP A 279 17.79 -19.04 26.33
N ASP A 280 16.50 -19.01 25.98
CA ASP A 280 15.92 -19.91 24.98
C ASP A 280 16.54 -19.67 23.58
N VAL A 281 16.78 -18.42 23.19
CA VAL A 281 17.32 -18.04 21.86
C VAL A 281 18.81 -18.30 21.77
N ARG A 282 19.62 -17.87 22.75
CA ARG A 282 21.09 -18.08 22.72
C ARG A 282 21.47 -19.56 22.80
N SER A 283 20.57 -20.39 23.35
CA SER A 283 20.70 -21.85 23.38
C SER A 283 20.10 -22.55 22.15
N GLU A 284 19.61 -21.79 21.16
CA GLU A 284 18.93 -22.29 19.95
C GLU A 284 17.73 -23.22 20.22
N LYS A 285 17.04 -22.98 21.34
CA LYS A 285 15.82 -23.71 21.75
C LYS A 285 14.55 -22.96 21.37
N ALA A 286 14.64 -21.64 21.19
CA ALA A 286 13.53 -20.80 20.79
C ALA A 286 12.97 -21.20 19.42
N LYS A 287 11.66 -21.00 19.25
CA LYS A 287 10.94 -21.36 18.03
C LYS A 287 10.16 -20.18 17.49
N ALA A 288 10.12 -20.08 16.17
CA ALA A 288 9.12 -19.28 15.46
C ALA A 288 8.14 -20.26 14.79
N LYS A 289 6.85 -20.15 15.16
CA LYS A 289 5.82 -21.18 14.92
C LYS A 289 6.26 -22.55 15.46
N TRP A 290 6.63 -23.50 14.58
CA TRP A 290 7.08 -24.85 14.94
C TRP A 290 8.57 -25.08 14.70
N THR A 291 9.24 -24.15 14.05
CA THR A 291 10.62 -24.27 13.58
C THR A 291 11.58 -23.67 14.61
N LYS A 292 12.67 -24.38 14.93
CA LYS A 292 13.72 -23.85 15.83
C LYS A 292 14.52 -22.76 15.12
N MET A 293 14.83 -21.69 15.83
CA MET A 293 15.73 -20.64 15.36
C MET A 293 17.17 -21.04 15.71
N THR A 294 17.98 -21.31 14.69
CA THR A 294 19.39 -21.74 14.81
C THR A 294 20.27 -20.84 13.95
N GLY A 295 21.55 -20.71 14.28
CA GLY A 295 22.50 -19.91 13.48
C GLY A 295 22.05 -18.46 13.30
N GLU A 296 22.11 -17.94 12.08
CA GLU A 296 21.78 -16.54 11.78
C GLU A 296 20.35 -16.14 12.18
N ALA A 297 19.38 -17.05 12.12
CA ALA A 297 18.02 -16.77 12.58
C ALA A 297 18.00 -16.48 14.09
N ALA A 298 18.78 -17.21 14.89
CA ALA A 298 18.91 -16.92 16.32
C ALA A 298 19.60 -15.57 16.55
N ARG A 299 20.63 -15.23 15.77
CA ARG A 299 21.30 -13.92 15.81
C ARG A 299 20.35 -12.76 15.55
N VAL A 300 19.55 -12.83 14.47
CA VAL A 300 18.54 -11.79 14.15
C VAL A 300 17.54 -11.65 15.28
N HIS A 301 17.10 -12.77 15.86
CA HIS A 301 16.18 -12.73 17.00
C HIS A 301 16.80 -12.08 18.24
N LEU A 302 18.08 -12.35 18.55
CA LEU A 302 18.81 -11.70 19.63
C LEU A 302 18.96 -10.19 19.39
N ASN A 303 19.27 -9.79 18.14
CA ASN A 303 19.34 -8.38 17.76
C ASN A 303 18.00 -7.68 18.03
N ALA A 304 16.89 -8.29 17.61
CA ALA A 304 15.56 -7.74 17.85
C ALA A 304 15.17 -7.73 19.34
N LEU A 305 15.58 -8.76 20.09
CA LEU A 305 15.30 -8.87 21.53
C LEU A 305 15.97 -7.77 22.35
N ALA A 306 17.09 -7.21 21.88
CA ALA A 306 17.74 -6.04 22.50
C ALA A 306 16.79 -4.84 22.66
N PHE A 307 15.72 -4.78 21.85
CA PHE A 307 14.71 -3.73 21.88
C PHE A 307 13.35 -4.19 22.45
N ALA A 308 13.22 -5.42 22.92
CA ALA A 308 11.97 -5.92 23.49
C ALA A 308 11.73 -5.35 24.90
N ARG A 309 10.46 -4.99 25.18
CA ARG A 309 10.05 -4.45 26.50
C ARG A 309 9.08 -5.36 27.24
N LYS A 310 8.18 -6.04 26.54
CA LYS A 310 7.10 -6.85 27.13
C LYS A 310 6.92 -8.18 26.37
N PRO A 311 6.22 -9.18 26.93
CA PRO A 311 5.97 -10.46 26.25
C PRO A 311 5.38 -10.31 24.84
N ASP A 312 4.44 -9.40 24.63
CA ASP A 312 3.87 -9.16 23.28
C ASP A 312 4.93 -8.73 22.25
N SER A 313 6.02 -8.08 22.68
CA SER A 313 7.12 -7.71 21.79
C SER A 313 7.91 -8.94 21.34
N ILE A 314 8.12 -9.90 22.25
CA ILE A 314 8.74 -11.20 21.94
C ILE A 314 7.86 -11.96 20.94
N ASP A 315 6.54 -11.98 21.18
CA ASP A 315 5.58 -12.63 20.30
C ASP A 315 5.58 -11.97 18.92
N ASN A 316 5.59 -10.63 18.85
CA ASN A 316 5.66 -9.92 17.58
C ASN A 316 6.94 -10.25 16.78
N ILE A 317 8.11 -10.34 17.43
CA ILE A 317 9.36 -10.75 16.77
C ILE A 317 9.25 -12.20 16.27
N SER A 318 8.87 -13.13 17.15
CA SER A 318 8.79 -14.56 16.85
C SER A 318 7.78 -14.86 15.74
N GLU A 319 6.61 -14.24 15.79
CA GLU A 319 5.58 -14.41 14.78
C GLU A 319 5.93 -13.72 13.45
N GLY A 320 6.58 -12.56 13.49
CA GLY A 320 7.08 -11.88 12.29
C GLY A 320 8.12 -12.73 11.56
N MET A 321 9.12 -13.26 12.27
CA MET A 321 10.07 -14.22 11.71
C MET A 321 9.35 -15.48 11.18
N GLY A 322 8.30 -15.94 11.88
CA GLY A 322 7.47 -17.04 11.44
C GLY A 322 6.71 -16.79 10.12
N LYS A 323 6.48 -15.54 9.72
CA LYS A 323 5.93 -15.18 8.40
C LYS A 323 7.01 -15.22 7.32
N TRP A 324 8.21 -14.68 7.60
CA TRP A 324 9.34 -14.67 6.66
C TRP A 324 9.86 -16.06 6.28
N ARG A 325 9.72 -17.02 7.19
CA ARG A 325 10.13 -18.43 6.99
C ARG A 325 9.46 -19.14 5.81
N ASP A 326 8.42 -18.54 5.21
CA ASP A 326 7.63 -19.18 4.14
C ASP A 326 7.87 -18.51 2.77
N LEU A 327 8.85 -17.58 2.66
CA LEU A 327 9.11 -16.81 1.44
C LEU A 327 9.88 -17.63 0.38
N ASN A 328 11.10 -18.04 0.71
CA ASN A 328 12.02 -18.79 -0.16
C ASN A 328 12.39 -20.15 0.44
N SER A 329 12.32 -20.25 1.77
CA SER A 329 12.82 -21.41 2.47
C SER A 329 11.86 -22.61 2.38
N ASP A 330 12.42 -23.78 2.03
CA ASP A 330 11.69 -25.04 2.13
C ASP A 330 11.60 -25.51 3.60
N TYR A 331 10.77 -26.51 3.86
CA TYR A 331 10.60 -27.05 5.23
C TYR A 331 11.93 -27.50 5.87
N SER A 332 12.96 -27.80 5.06
CA SER A 332 14.28 -28.26 5.50
C SER A 332 15.30 -27.15 5.74
N ASN A 333 15.15 -25.96 5.14
CA ASN A 333 16.10 -24.85 5.29
C ASN A 333 15.42 -23.50 5.57
N PRO A 334 14.77 -23.32 6.73
CA PRO A 334 14.06 -22.10 7.13
C PRO A 334 15.00 -20.90 7.32
N TRP A 335 14.62 -19.72 6.81
CA TRP A 335 15.39 -18.47 6.87
C TRP A 335 16.73 -18.54 6.13
N ASP A 336 16.68 -18.50 4.81
CA ASP A 336 17.88 -18.36 3.98
C ASP A 336 18.54 -16.98 4.14
N SER A 337 19.71 -16.80 3.52
CA SER A 337 20.48 -15.56 3.61
C SER A 337 19.75 -14.33 3.07
N GLU A 338 18.85 -14.50 2.08
CA GLU A 338 18.05 -13.40 1.54
C GLU A 338 16.99 -12.97 2.56
N GLU A 339 16.24 -13.93 3.10
CA GLU A 339 15.22 -13.70 4.14
C GLU A 339 15.83 -13.04 5.38
N ILE A 340 16.97 -13.55 5.86
CA ILE A 340 17.73 -12.97 6.98
C ILE A 340 18.17 -11.54 6.66
N GLY A 341 18.75 -11.29 5.48
CA GLY A 341 19.19 -9.97 5.06
C GLY A 341 18.05 -8.95 4.90
N HIS A 342 16.86 -9.39 4.50
CA HIS A 342 15.67 -8.54 4.49
C HIS A 342 15.19 -8.21 5.91
N MET A 343 15.07 -9.21 6.77
CA MET A 343 14.63 -9.00 8.16
C MET A 343 15.57 -8.03 8.89
N ASP A 344 16.88 -8.21 8.80
CA ASP A 344 17.85 -7.31 9.47
C ASP A 344 17.74 -5.86 8.96
N ARG A 345 17.64 -5.65 7.64
CA ARG A 345 17.45 -4.30 7.06
C ARG A 345 16.17 -3.64 7.52
N ILE A 346 15.08 -4.40 7.61
CA ILE A 346 13.78 -3.93 8.07
C ILE A 346 13.86 -3.55 9.56
N LEU A 347 14.45 -4.40 10.40
CA LEU A 347 14.60 -4.16 11.84
C LEU A 347 15.52 -2.97 12.13
N GLU A 348 16.65 -2.83 11.42
CA GLU A 348 17.54 -1.66 11.48
C GLU A 348 16.80 -0.40 11.00
N GLY A 349 16.13 -0.47 9.85
CA GLY A 349 15.36 0.63 9.28
C GLY A 349 14.21 1.12 10.16
N TYR A 350 13.53 0.23 10.89
CA TYR A 350 12.50 0.63 11.86
C TYR A 350 13.06 1.49 12.99
N VAL A 351 14.20 1.08 13.55
CA VAL A 351 14.83 1.78 14.66
C VAL A 351 15.39 3.13 14.21
N ASP A 352 15.98 3.20 13.01
CA ASP A 352 16.55 4.43 12.48
C ASP A 352 15.47 5.42 11.97
N LYS A 353 14.33 4.94 11.44
CA LYS A 353 13.24 5.79 10.93
C LYS A 353 12.36 6.38 12.04
N TYR A 354 12.21 5.70 13.16
CA TYR A 354 11.34 6.12 14.27
C TYR A 354 12.12 6.34 15.57
N PRO A 355 12.98 7.38 15.62
CA PRO A 355 13.86 7.63 16.75
C PRO A 355 13.11 7.85 18.07
N GLN A 356 11.90 8.41 17.99
CA GLN A 356 11.03 8.75 19.14
C GLN A 356 10.28 7.55 19.73
N THR A 357 10.14 6.42 19.00
CA THR A 357 9.48 5.21 19.52
C THR A 357 10.50 4.35 20.23
N SER A 358 10.66 4.62 21.52
CA SER A 358 11.38 3.76 22.44
C SER A 358 10.71 2.38 22.55
N PHE A 359 11.33 1.36 21.93
CA PHE A 359 11.25 -0.06 22.28
C PHE A 359 9.98 -0.85 21.97
N ILE A 360 9.43 -0.78 20.76
CA ILE A 360 8.44 -1.77 20.34
C ILE A 360 8.60 -2.13 18.85
N TYR A 361 9.14 -3.31 18.57
CA TYR A 361 8.76 -4.07 17.37
C TYR A 361 7.31 -4.50 17.59
N GLY A 362 6.35 -3.60 17.35
CA GLY A 362 4.91 -3.91 17.46
C GLY A 362 4.30 -4.15 16.08
N THR A 363 4.99 -3.71 15.04
CA THR A 363 4.52 -3.79 13.66
C THR A 363 5.27 -4.82 12.84
N PHE A 364 6.43 -5.34 13.27
CA PHE A 364 7.19 -6.29 12.46
C PHE A 364 6.35 -7.53 12.04
N LYS A 365 5.52 -8.10 12.93
CA LYS A 365 4.57 -9.16 12.54
C LYS A 365 3.52 -8.69 11.54
N ASN A 366 3.00 -7.48 11.72
CA ASN A 366 1.89 -6.96 10.93
C ASN A 366 2.35 -6.51 9.55
N ASP A 367 3.49 -5.84 9.47
CA ASP A 367 4.13 -5.37 8.25
C ASP A 367 4.78 -6.51 7.45
N ALA A 368 5.17 -7.63 8.09
CA ALA A 368 5.85 -8.73 7.40
C ALA A 368 5.11 -9.23 6.16
N ALA A 369 3.77 -9.27 6.16
CA ALA A 369 3.01 -9.70 4.97
C ALA A 369 3.21 -8.75 3.78
N ARG A 370 3.17 -7.44 4.02
CA ARG A 370 3.44 -6.41 3.01
C ARG A 370 4.88 -6.45 2.52
N GLU A 371 5.84 -6.58 3.44
CA GLU A 371 7.25 -6.60 3.06
C GLU A 371 7.63 -7.87 2.28
N ILE A 372 7.07 -9.02 2.65
CA ILE A 372 7.19 -10.26 1.88
C ILE A 372 6.60 -10.07 0.48
N ALA A 373 5.39 -9.49 0.38
CA ALA A 373 4.74 -9.22 -0.89
C ALA A 373 5.54 -8.25 -1.79
N ASN A 374 6.29 -7.31 -1.21
CA ASN A 374 7.20 -6.44 -1.97
C ASN A 374 8.36 -7.23 -2.58
N VAL A 375 8.91 -8.21 -1.85
CA VAL A 375 9.98 -9.08 -2.36
C VAL A 375 9.44 -9.99 -3.47
N THR A 376 8.32 -10.68 -3.25
CA THR A 376 7.71 -11.55 -4.27
C THR A 376 7.24 -10.78 -5.49
N ASN A 377 6.77 -9.54 -5.32
CA ASN A 377 6.46 -8.64 -6.43
C ASN A 377 7.71 -8.30 -7.24
N ALA A 378 8.85 -7.98 -6.60
CA ALA A 378 10.08 -7.68 -7.31
C ALA A 378 10.53 -8.86 -8.18
N HIS A 379 10.48 -10.09 -7.64
CA HIS A 379 10.75 -11.31 -8.41
C HIS A 379 9.77 -11.50 -9.57
N ALA A 380 8.48 -11.26 -9.33
CA ALA A 380 7.45 -11.37 -10.37
C ALA A 380 7.66 -10.34 -11.49
N VAL A 381 7.99 -9.09 -11.15
CA VAL A 381 8.29 -8.03 -12.12
C VAL A 381 9.52 -8.42 -12.95
N GLU A 382 10.59 -8.90 -12.32
CA GLU A 382 11.79 -9.36 -13.01
C GLU A 382 11.51 -10.54 -13.97
N ALA A 383 10.68 -11.49 -13.55
CA ALA A 383 10.30 -12.64 -14.36
C ALA A 383 9.39 -12.26 -15.56
N LEU A 384 8.43 -11.35 -15.36
CA LEU A 384 7.39 -11.04 -16.34
C LEU A 384 7.78 -9.94 -17.33
N SER A 385 8.57 -8.94 -16.89
CA SER A 385 8.88 -7.76 -17.71
C SER A 385 9.60 -8.05 -19.03
N PRO A 386 10.59 -8.97 -19.11
CA PRO A 386 11.32 -9.21 -20.35
C PRO A 386 10.42 -9.56 -21.53
N SER A 387 9.41 -10.42 -21.33
CA SER A 387 8.47 -10.82 -22.39
C SER A 387 7.65 -9.67 -22.96
N LEU A 388 7.38 -8.63 -22.15
CA LEU A 388 6.63 -7.44 -22.55
C LEU A 388 7.50 -6.43 -23.34
N GLU A 389 8.81 -6.67 -23.45
CA GLU A 389 9.74 -5.85 -24.22
C GLU A 389 10.18 -6.52 -25.54
N GLU A 390 9.76 -7.76 -25.79
CA GLU A 390 10.03 -8.48 -27.02
C GLU A 390 9.29 -7.87 -28.23
N GLU A 391 9.73 -8.23 -29.45
CA GLU A 391 9.07 -7.84 -30.70
C GLU A 391 8.76 -9.10 -31.54
N PRO A 392 7.49 -9.55 -31.60
CA PRO A 392 6.30 -8.98 -30.96
C PRO A 392 6.25 -9.25 -29.44
N PRO A 393 5.65 -8.34 -28.64
CA PRO A 393 5.60 -8.51 -27.20
C PRO A 393 4.65 -9.63 -26.81
N THR A 394 4.97 -10.33 -25.72
CA THR A 394 4.14 -11.40 -25.17
C THR A 394 3.98 -11.25 -23.66
N PHE A 395 2.96 -11.89 -23.09
CA PHE A 395 2.79 -11.98 -21.63
C PHE A 395 2.36 -13.39 -21.26
N GLN A 396 3.24 -14.16 -20.61
CA GLN A 396 2.94 -15.56 -20.28
C GLN A 396 2.47 -16.37 -21.50
N GLY A 397 3.09 -16.13 -22.67
CA GLY A 397 2.75 -16.76 -23.94
C GLY A 397 1.55 -16.16 -24.68
N PHE A 398 0.81 -15.21 -24.09
CA PHE A 398 -0.22 -14.45 -24.82
C PHE A 398 0.45 -13.42 -25.75
N PRO A 399 0.16 -13.43 -27.06
CA PRO A 399 0.66 -12.38 -27.95
C PRO A 399 -0.05 -11.05 -27.66
N LEU A 400 0.70 -9.96 -27.66
CA LEU A 400 0.19 -8.61 -27.40
C LEU A 400 0.58 -7.64 -28.52
N THR A 401 -0.16 -6.54 -28.65
CA THR A 401 0.34 -5.34 -29.35
C THR A 401 1.22 -4.51 -28.41
N GLY A 402 1.96 -3.53 -28.95
CA GLY A 402 2.76 -2.60 -28.12
C GLY A 402 1.91 -1.84 -27.09
N GLU A 403 0.74 -1.32 -27.50
CA GLU A 403 -0.18 -0.61 -26.60
C GLU A 403 -0.74 -1.54 -25.50
N GLN A 404 -1.02 -2.79 -25.85
CA GLN A 404 -1.48 -3.78 -24.88
C GLN A 404 -0.40 -4.10 -23.85
N ALA A 405 0.84 -4.31 -24.30
CA ALA A 405 1.98 -4.55 -23.44
C ALA A 405 2.25 -3.38 -22.49
N ASP A 406 2.17 -2.14 -22.98
CA ASP A 406 2.37 -0.94 -22.17
C ASP A 406 1.33 -0.83 -21.05
N PHE A 407 0.07 -1.18 -21.31
CA PHE A 407 -0.94 -1.23 -20.25
C PHE A 407 -0.64 -2.34 -19.23
N ILE A 408 -0.28 -3.56 -19.66
CA ILE A 408 0.05 -4.65 -18.72
C ILE A 408 1.23 -4.28 -17.82
N LYS A 409 2.24 -3.56 -18.33
CA LYS A 409 3.35 -3.03 -17.52
C LYS A 409 2.86 -2.15 -16.37
N THR A 410 1.75 -1.42 -16.55
CA THR A 410 1.17 -0.59 -15.47
C THR A 410 0.55 -1.42 -14.33
N LEU A 411 0.22 -2.70 -14.57
CA LEU A 411 -0.35 -3.59 -13.56
C LEU A 411 0.73 -4.25 -12.69
N LEU A 412 1.91 -4.52 -13.26
CA LEU A 412 2.98 -5.30 -12.63
C LEU A 412 3.48 -4.76 -11.28
N PRO A 413 3.62 -3.44 -11.05
CA PRO A 413 4.05 -2.94 -9.74
C PRO A 413 3.11 -3.30 -8.60
N ASN A 414 1.88 -3.70 -8.91
CA ASN A 414 0.80 -3.91 -7.96
C ASN A 414 0.39 -5.37 -7.80
N ILE A 415 1.01 -6.31 -8.53
CA ILE A 415 0.75 -7.76 -8.37
C ILE A 415 1.51 -8.33 -7.17
N GLU A 416 0.95 -9.31 -6.48
CA GLU A 416 1.60 -9.88 -5.30
C GLU A 416 2.70 -10.89 -5.66
N THR A 417 2.46 -11.73 -6.67
CA THR A 417 3.34 -12.86 -7.02
C THR A 417 3.33 -13.11 -8.53
N GLU A 418 4.24 -13.95 -9.03
CA GLU A 418 4.21 -14.41 -10.42
C GLU A 418 2.88 -15.11 -10.77
N LYS A 419 2.29 -15.82 -9.81
CA LYS A 419 0.96 -16.44 -9.95
C LYS A 419 -0.13 -15.41 -10.26
N ALA A 420 -0.07 -14.20 -9.68
CA ALA A 420 -1.00 -13.13 -10.04
C ALA A 420 -0.84 -12.73 -11.52
N GLY A 421 0.40 -12.75 -12.05
CA GLY A 421 0.67 -12.63 -13.47
C GLY A 421 -0.01 -13.73 -14.31
N GLU A 422 0.03 -14.98 -13.86
CA GLU A 422 -0.73 -16.06 -14.51
C GLU A 422 -2.26 -15.82 -14.50
N LEU A 423 -2.79 -15.27 -13.40
CA LEU A 423 -4.24 -14.96 -13.30
C LEU A 423 -4.63 -13.78 -14.20
N ILE A 424 -3.75 -12.80 -14.37
CA ILE A 424 -3.90 -11.75 -15.40
C ILE A 424 -3.94 -12.39 -16.80
N ALA A 425 -3.00 -13.27 -17.12
CA ALA A 425 -2.96 -13.96 -18.42
C ALA A 425 -4.23 -14.80 -18.65
N LYS A 426 -4.71 -15.51 -17.62
CA LYS A 426 -6.00 -16.23 -17.69
C LYS A 426 -7.15 -15.27 -17.96
N SER A 427 -7.18 -14.10 -17.32
CA SER A 427 -8.20 -13.07 -17.55
C SER A 427 -8.16 -12.52 -18.97
N LEU A 428 -6.97 -12.32 -19.56
CA LEU A 428 -6.82 -12.00 -20.99
C LEU A 428 -7.43 -13.11 -21.87
N GLY A 429 -7.20 -14.37 -21.53
CA GLY A 429 -7.86 -15.50 -22.20
C GLY A 429 -9.38 -15.52 -22.06
N GLN A 430 -9.93 -15.03 -20.95
CA GLN A 430 -11.39 -14.84 -20.80
C GLN A 430 -11.88 -13.72 -21.72
N ALA A 431 -11.17 -12.60 -21.80
CA ALA A 431 -11.51 -11.49 -22.68
C ALA A 431 -11.46 -11.90 -24.17
N ASP A 432 -10.51 -12.76 -24.56
CA ASP A 432 -10.44 -13.33 -25.91
C ASP A 432 -11.65 -14.22 -26.25
N ALA A 433 -12.27 -14.86 -25.24
CA ALA A 433 -13.47 -15.68 -25.45
C ALA A 433 -14.71 -14.86 -25.81
N LEU A 434 -14.70 -13.54 -25.61
CA LEU A 434 -15.85 -12.64 -25.80
C LEU A 434 -16.49 -12.76 -27.19
N PHE A 435 -15.69 -12.96 -28.24
CA PHE A 435 -16.15 -13.06 -29.64
C PHE A 435 -16.12 -14.49 -30.20
N LYS A 436 -15.78 -15.50 -29.39
CA LYS A 436 -15.75 -16.90 -29.81
C LYS A 436 -17.15 -17.52 -29.83
N GLN A 437 -17.35 -18.53 -30.69
CA GLN A 437 -18.65 -19.21 -30.81
C GLN A 437 -19.06 -19.97 -29.54
N GLU A 438 -18.08 -20.45 -28.78
CA GLU A 438 -18.28 -21.15 -27.52
C GLU A 438 -17.33 -20.57 -26.47
N LEU A 439 -17.82 -20.48 -25.23
CA LEU A 439 -16.96 -20.19 -24.09
C LEU A 439 -16.04 -21.40 -23.86
N PRO A 440 -14.79 -21.18 -23.42
CA PRO A 440 -13.88 -22.27 -23.13
C PRO A 440 -14.48 -23.22 -22.09
N SER A 441 -14.37 -24.53 -22.33
CA SER A 441 -14.83 -25.58 -21.41
C SER A 441 -14.11 -25.48 -20.05
N THR A 442 -12.90 -24.94 -20.04
CA THR A 442 -12.10 -24.62 -18.85
C THR A 442 -11.63 -23.18 -18.84
N TRP A 443 -12.21 -22.37 -17.96
CA TRP A 443 -11.81 -20.97 -17.71
C TRP A 443 -10.43 -20.81 -17.06
N TYR A 444 -9.85 -21.91 -16.58
CA TYR A 444 -8.60 -21.91 -15.82
C TYR A 444 -7.35 -22.22 -16.67
N ALA A 445 -7.55 -22.57 -17.94
CA ALA A 445 -6.49 -22.88 -18.91
C ALA A 445 -6.92 -22.47 -20.34
N PRO A 446 -7.17 -21.17 -20.60
CA PRO A 446 -7.41 -20.72 -21.96
C PRO A 446 -6.13 -20.92 -22.79
N GLU A 447 -6.25 -21.58 -23.94
CA GLU A 447 -5.16 -21.66 -24.91
C GLU A 447 -4.80 -20.24 -25.38
N ALA A 448 -3.51 -19.92 -25.43
CA ALA A 448 -3.05 -18.63 -25.93
C ALA A 448 -3.52 -18.46 -27.39
N PRO A 449 -4.17 -17.33 -27.74
CA PRO A 449 -4.64 -17.10 -29.09
C PRO A 449 -3.46 -16.95 -30.06
N GLU A 450 -3.67 -17.25 -31.34
CA GLU A 450 -2.65 -17.07 -32.39
C GLU A 450 -2.34 -15.59 -32.69
N LYS A 451 -3.22 -14.68 -32.27
CA LYS A 451 -3.15 -13.24 -32.53
C LYS A 451 -3.43 -12.46 -31.25
N PRO A 452 -2.93 -11.22 -31.14
CA PRO A 452 -3.32 -10.32 -30.07
C PRO A 452 -4.84 -10.17 -29.97
N LEU A 453 -5.31 -9.86 -28.76
CA LEU A 453 -6.73 -9.59 -28.51
C LEU A 453 -7.22 -8.48 -29.44
N SER A 454 -8.49 -8.57 -29.86
CA SER A 454 -9.14 -7.45 -30.53
C SER A 454 -9.23 -6.23 -29.59
N ASP A 455 -9.29 -5.04 -30.17
CA ASP A 455 -9.32 -3.78 -29.42
C ASP A 455 -10.47 -3.77 -28.39
N ALA A 456 -11.65 -4.28 -28.77
CA ALA A 456 -12.80 -4.35 -27.86
C ALA A 456 -12.60 -5.34 -26.71
N SER A 457 -12.04 -6.54 -26.98
CA SER A 457 -11.73 -7.51 -25.93
C SER A 457 -10.72 -6.95 -24.94
N PHE A 458 -9.67 -6.29 -25.44
CA PHE A 458 -8.66 -5.70 -24.59
C PHE A 458 -9.18 -4.50 -23.79
N GLU A 459 -9.94 -3.60 -24.40
CA GLU A 459 -10.56 -2.47 -23.68
C GLU A 459 -11.55 -2.94 -22.60
N PHE A 460 -12.28 -4.05 -22.84
CA PHE A 460 -13.13 -4.67 -21.82
C PHE A 460 -12.31 -5.15 -20.61
N PHE A 461 -11.20 -5.85 -20.84
CA PHE A 461 -10.25 -6.23 -19.78
C PHE A 461 -9.64 -5.02 -19.08
N LYS A 462 -9.13 -4.05 -19.85
CA LYS A 462 -8.45 -2.84 -19.36
C LYS A 462 -9.31 -2.05 -18.39
N ARG A 463 -10.59 -1.85 -18.70
CA ARG A 463 -11.54 -1.14 -17.81
C ARG A 463 -11.74 -1.87 -16.48
N ALA A 464 -11.95 -3.19 -16.54
CA ALA A 464 -12.13 -4.00 -15.34
C ALA A 464 -10.84 -4.02 -14.50
N ALA A 465 -9.69 -4.25 -15.13
CA ALA A 465 -8.39 -4.27 -14.47
C ALA A 465 -8.03 -2.92 -13.84
N THR A 466 -8.33 -1.80 -14.52
CA THR A 466 -8.12 -0.45 -13.98
C THR A 466 -8.92 -0.23 -12.69
N SER A 467 -10.20 -0.62 -12.70
CA SER A 467 -11.06 -0.50 -11.52
C SER A 467 -10.61 -1.43 -10.38
N TYR A 468 -10.08 -2.61 -10.72
CA TYR A 468 -9.55 -3.54 -9.72
C TYR A 468 -8.23 -3.05 -9.09
N GLN A 469 -7.40 -2.35 -9.85
CA GLN A 469 -6.14 -1.74 -9.37
C GLN A 469 -6.36 -0.63 -8.34
N GLU A 470 -7.56 -0.05 -8.25
CA GLU A 470 -7.91 0.91 -7.19
C GLU A 470 -7.99 0.24 -5.80
N ARG A 471 -8.05 -1.10 -5.75
CA ARG A 471 -8.08 -1.88 -4.48
C ARG A 471 -6.70 -2.10 -3.85
N VAL A 472 -5.60 -1.69 -4.50
CA VAL A 472 -4.23 -2.08 -4.12
C VAL A 472 -3.91 -1.80 -2.67
N GLY A 473 -4.03 -0.57 -2.18
CA GLY A 473 -3.66 -0.32 -0.79
C GLY A 473 -4.73 -0.76 0.20
N GLY A 474 -5.85 -1.34 -0.29
CA GLY A 474 -6.88 -1.93 0.57
C GLY A 474 -6.58 -3.38 0.89
N SER A 475 -5.65 -3.97 0.15
CA SER A 475 -5.07 -5.27 0.43
C SER A 475 -4.18 -5.23 1.67
N GLU A 476 -4.25 -6.29 2.49
CA GLU A 476 -3.36 -6.48 3.66
C GLU A 476 -1.87 -6.43 3.25
N THR A 477 -1.56 -6.85 2.03
CA THR A 477 -0.20 -6.90 1.49
C THR A 477 0.20 -5.63 0.73
N GLY A 478 -0.74 -4.69 0.50
CA GLY A 478 -0.53 -3.56 -0.43
C GLY A 478 -0.29 -4.00 -1.88
N LYS A 479 -0.64 -5.25 -2.21
CA LYS A 479 -0.51 -5.88 -3.53
C LYS A 479 -1.76 -6.71 -3.83
N LEU A 480 -1.96 -7.09 -5.09
CA LEU A 480 -3.13 -7.82 -5.55
C LEU A 480 -2.77 -9.22 -6.03
N ASP A 481 -3.48 -10.22 -5.53
CA ASP A 481 -3.31 -11.62 -5.94
C ASP A 481 -4.03 -11.96 -7.26
N TYR A 482 -4.95 -11.10 -7.71
CA TYR A 482 -5.79 -11.25 -8.90
C TYR A 482 -6.77 -12.44 -8.91
N SER A 483 -6.99 -13.11 -7.77
CA SER A 483 -7.86 -14.29 -7.68
C SER A 483 -9.34 -13.92 -7.76
N ASP A 484 -9.75 -12.90 -7.02
CA ASP A 484 -11.11 -12.35 -7.06
C ASP A 484 -11.40 -11.67 -8.40
N PHE A 485 -10.42 -10.96 -8.96
CA PHE A 485 -10.55 -10.34 -10.27
C PHE A 485 -10.92 -11.36 -11.35
N LEU A 486 -10.17 -12.47 -11.44
CA LEU A 486 -10.45 -13.52 -12.43
C LEU A 486 -11.86 -14.11 -12.27
N LYS A 487 -12.36 -14.20 -11.03
CA LYS A 487 -13.68 -14.73 -10.73
C LYS A 487 -14.79 -13.76 -11.13
N ASP A 488 -14.65 -12.49 -10.78
CA ASP A 488 -15.64 -11.45 -11.08
C ASP A 488 -15.67 -11.15 -12.58
N PHE A 489 -14.50 -10.97 -13.19
CA PHE A 489 -14.34 -10.71 -14.61
C PHE A 489 -14.93 -11.82 -15.49
N LYS A 490 -14.84 -13.09 -15.04
CA LYS A 490 -15.50 -14.21 -15.70
C LYS A 490 -17.01 -14.01 -15.81
N SER A 491 -17.65 -13.48 -14.76
CA SER A 491 -19.09 -13.22 -14.76
C SER A 491 -19.43 -12.15 -15.79
N ASP A 492 -18.65 -11.07 -15.83
CA ASP A 492 -18.83 -9.96 -16.76
C ASP A 492 -18.67 -10.42 -18.23
N VAL A 493 -17.65 -11.23 -18.50
CA VAL A 493 -17.45 -11.84 -19.82
C VAL A 493 -18.60 -12.75 -20.19
N ALA A 494 -19.10 -13.59 -19.27
CA ALA A 494 -20.21 -14.50 -19.54
C ALA A 494 -21.52 -13.75 -19.86
N GLU A 495 -21.78 -12.63 -19.17
CA GLU A 495 -22.93 -11.78 -19.45
C GLU A 495 -22.84 -11.12 -20.83
N ALA A 496 -21.68 -10.54 -21.16
CA ALA A 496 -21.44 -9.94 -22.46
C ALA A 496 -21.50 -10.99 -23.60
N HIS A 497 -20.92 -12.17 -23.39
CA HIS A 497 -20.92 -13.28 -24.34
C HIS A 497 -22.33 -13.77 -24.65
N LYS A 498 -23.23 -13.81 -23.66
CA LYS A 498 -24.63 -14.23 -23.86
C LYS A 498 -25.36 -13.40 -24.92
N VAL A 499 -25.00 -12.13 -25.07
CA VAL A 499 -25.60 -11.22 -26.07
C VAL A 499 -24.85 -11.27 -27.40
N LEU A 500 -23.52 -11.37 -27.36
CA LEU A 500 -22.68 -11.43 -28.56
C LEU A 500 -22.77 -12.76 -29.31
N GLN A 501 -22.79 -13.89 -28.60
CA GLN A 501 -22.65 -15.21 -29.19
C GLN A 501 -23.71 -15.55 -30.25
N PRO A 502 -25.01 -15.28 -30.04
CA PRO A 502 -26.02 -15.50 -31.07
C PRO A 502 -25.71 -14.68 -32.33
N ARG A 503 -25.24 -13.44 -32.17
CA ARG A 503 -24.93 -12.53 -33.29
C ARG A 503 -23.67 -12.93 -34.04
N MET A 504 -22.61 -13.33 -33.34
CA MET A 504 -21.40 -13.84 -33.98
C MET A 504 -21.68 -15.13 -34.77
N LYS A 505 -22.59 -15.98 -34.27
CA LYS A 505 -23.07 -17.16 -34.98
C LYS A 505 -23.90 -16.80 -36.21
N ASP A 506 -24.84 -15.86 -36.09
CA ASP A 506 -25.66 -15.37 -37.21
C ASP A 506 -24.77 -14.81 -38.33
N LEU A 507 -23.78 -13.98 -37.98
CA LEU A 507 -22.83 -13.34 -38.90
C LEU A 507 -21.90 -14.35 -39.60
N SER A 508 -21.57 -15.46 -38.93
CA SER A 508 -20.72 -16.53 -39.48
C SER A 508 -21.51 -17.61 -40.22
N GLY A 509 -22.85 -17.49 -40.27
CA GLY A 509 -23.74 -18.45 -40.92
C GLY A 509 -23.62 -18.45 -42.45
N THR A 510 -24.25 -19.44 -43.11
CA THR A 510 -24.34 -19.48 -44.58
C THR A 510 -25.80 -19.81 -44.99
N PRO A 511 -26.57 -18.83 -45.49
CA PRO A 511 -26.21 -17.41 -45.65
C PRO A 511 -26.07 -16.68 -44.30
N PRO A 512 -25.24 -15.63 -44.21
CA PRO A 512 -25.10 -14.87 -42.98
C PRO A 512 -26.35 -14.04 -42.70
N THR A 513 -26.67 -13.86 -41.43
CA THR A 513 -27.86 -13.13 -40.98
C THR A 513 -27.56 -12.26 -39.76
N TRP A 514 -28.54 -11.44 -39.39
CA TRP A 514 -28.60 -10.77 -38.08
C TRP A 514 -30.05 -10.76 -37.61
N ASP A 515 -30.38 -11.55 -36.58
CA ASP A 515 -31.75 -11.61 -36.05
C ASP A 515 -32.83 -11.92 -37.12
N GLY A 516 -32.49 -12.79 -38.07
CA GLY A 516 -33.35 -13.15 -39.20
C GLY A 516 -33.26 -12.20 -40.42
N ILE A 517 -32.52 -11.10 -40.34
CA ILE A 517 -32.22 -10.23 -41.49
C ILE A 517 -31.12 -10.88 -42.32
N ALA A 518 -31.34 -11.09 -43.63
CA ALA A 518 -30.31 -11.63 -44.51
C ALA A 518 -29.22 -10.58 -44.80
N LEU A 519 -27.95 -10.97 -44.69
CA LEU A 519 -26.78 -10.13 -44.98
C LEU A 519 -26.00 -10.69 -46.18
N SER A 520 -25.32 -9.83 -46.94
CA SER A 520 -24.24 -10.27 -47.82
C SER A 520 -22.98 -10.64 -47.01
N ASP A 521 -22.08 -11.43 -47.58
CA ASP A 521 -20.79 -11.78 -46.94
C ASP A 521 -19.98 -10.53 -46.57
N GLU A 522 -20.03 -9.50 -47.42
CA GLU A 522 -19.36 -8.22 -47.18
C GLU A 522 -19.99 -7.44 -46.01
N ALA A 523 -21.33 -7.40 -45.94
CA ALA A 523 -22.04 -6.75 -44.85
C ALA A 523 -21.80 -7.46 -43.51
N ALA A 524 -21.82 -8.79 -43.51
CA ALA A 524 -21.55 -9.59 -42.32
C ALA A 524 -20.11 -9.39 -41.83
N SER A 525 -19.13 -9.36 -42.74
CA SER A 525 -17.72 -9.10 -42.41
C SER A 525 -17.51 -7.69 -41.82
N PHE A 526 -18.18 -6.68 -42.38
CA PHE A 526 -18.14 -5.32 -41.85
C PHE A 526 -18.71 -5.23 -40.44
N VAL A 527 -19.93 -5.73 -40.21
CA VAL A 527 -20.57 -5.71 -38.88
C VAL A 527 -19.74 -6.47 -37.84
N LYS A 528 -19.16 -7.61 -38.23
CA LYS A 528 -18.25 -8.37 -37.37
C LYS A 528 -17.04 -7.55 -36.95
N THR A 529 -16.38 -6.89 -37.91
CA THR A 529 -15.20 -6.04 -37.66
C THR A 529 -15.54 -4.89 -36.72
N GLU A 530 -16.69 -4.25 -36.92
CA GLU A 530 -17.17 -3.16 -36.08
C GLU A 530 -17.39 -3.58 -34.62
N LEU A 531 -17.97 -4.76 -34.39
CA LEU A 531 -18.12 -5.31 -33.03
C LEU A 531 -16.75 -5.64 -32.40
N GLU A 532 -15.85 -6.28 -33.14
CA GLU A 532 -14.52 -6.67 -32.63
C GLU A 532 -13.64 -5.47 -32.27
N GLN A 533 -13.86 -4.30 -32.90
CA GLN A 533 -13.10 -3.08 -32.65
C GLN A 533 -13.77 -2.13 -31.63
N HIS A 534 -15.10 -2.08 -31.57
CA HIS A 534 -15.83 -0.99 -30.91
C HIS A 534 -16.95 -1.45 -29.96
N PHE A 535 -17.02 -2.73 -29.63
CA PHE A 535 -17.91 -3.21 -28.57
C PHE A 535 -17.45 -2.67 -27.21
N ARG A 536 -18.41 -2.22 -26.39
CA ARG A 536 -18.16 -1.81 -25.00
C ARG A 536 -19.10 -2.44 -24.00
N THR A 537 -20.37 -2.58 -24.38
CA THR A 537 -21.43 -3.16 -23.54
C THR A 537 -22.40 -3.95 -24.41
N PRO A 538 -23.25 -4.80 -23.82
CA PRO A 538 -24.36 -5.42 -24.55
C PRO A 538 -25.20 -4.45 -25.39
N MET A 539 -25.32 -3.18 -24.96
CA MET A 539 -26.02 -2.15 -25.75
C MET A 539 -25.38 -1.88 -27.11
N SER A 540 -24.06 -2.06 -27.25
CA SER A 540 -23.36 -1.91 -28.53
C SER A 540 -23.95 -2.85 -29.60
N VAL A 541 -24.32 -4.08 -29.20
CA VAL A 541 -24.95 -5.09 -30.07
C VAL A 541 -26.34 -4.63 -30.47
N ASP A 542 -27.15 -4.21 -29.50
CA ASP A 542 -28.52 -3.75 -29.76
C ASP A 542 -28.56 -2.54 -30.69
N ASN A 543 -27.66 -1.57 -30.49
CA ASN A 543 -27.60 -0.33 -31.27
C ASN A 543 -27.25 -0.60 -32.74
N ILE A 544 -26.23 -1.44 -33.00
CA ILE A 544 -25.91 -1.89 -34.36
C ILE A 544 -27.09 -2.63 -34.98
N GLY A 545 -27.72 -3.53 -34.21
CA GLY A 545 -28.84 -4.35 -34.68
C GLY A 545 -30.06 -3.53 -35.08
N ARG A 546 -30.38 -2.48 -34.32
CA ARG A 546 -31.50 -1.57 -34.62
C ARG A 546 -31.25 -0.73 -35.87
N GLY A 547 -30.02 -0.23 -36.05
CA GLY A 547 -29.60 0.44 -37.28
C GLY A 547 -29.72 -0.47 -38.50
N LEU A 548 -29.20 -1.70 -38.40
CA LEU A 548 -29.31 -2.73 -39.43
C LEU A 548 -30.77 -3.03 -39.78
N LYS A 549 -31.61 -3.26 -38.78
CA LYS A 549 -33.04 -3.54 -38.97
C LYS A 549 -33.76 -2.41 -39.70
N THR A 550 -33.51 -1.17 -39.31
CA THR A 550 -34.12 0.00 -39.94
C THR A 550 -33.76 0.10 -41.42
N VAL A 551 -32.49 -0.13 -41.78
CA VAL A 551 -32.07 -0.15 -43.19
C VAL A 551 -32.66 -1.35 -43.93
N ALA A 552 -32.70 -2.52 -43.31
CA ALA A 552 -33.22 -3.75 -43.91
C ALA A 552 -34.71 -3.63 -44.21
N ASP A 553 -35.52 -3.15 -43.26
CA ASP A 553 -36.97 -3.00 -43.39
C ASP A 553 -37.33 -2.06 -44.57
N ALA A 554 -36.52 -1.03 -44.81
CA ALA A 554 -36.68 -0.12 -45.96
C ALA A 554 -36.23 -0.73 -47.30
N HIS A 555 -35.41 -1.79 -47.29
CA HIS A 555 -34.80 -2.38 -48.50
C HIS A 555 -35.18 -3.87 -48.68
N GLY A 556 -36.42 -4.22 -48.36
CA GLY A 556 -36.96 -5.56 -48.63
C GLY A 556 -36.49 -6.66 -47.68
N GLY A 557 -36.08 -6.29 -46.46
CA GLY A 557 -35.72 -7.20 -45.37
C GLY A 557 -34.29 -7.76 -45.44
N LYS A 558 -33.39 -7.13 -46.20
CA LYS A 558 -32.01 -7.61 -46.41
C LYS A 558 -30.99 -6.47 -46.51
N ILE A 559 -29.73 -6.77 -46.16
CA ILE A 559 -28.58 -5.86 -46.29
C ILE A 559 -27.61 -6.42 -47.34
N GLU A 560 -27.71 -5.93 -48.57
CA GLU A 560 -26.85 -6.31 -49.71
C GLU A 560 -26.77 -5.15 -50.72
N GLY A 561 -25.65 -5.01 -51.44
CA GLY A 561 -25.50 -3.98 -52.47
C GLY A 561 -25.74 -2.55 -51.96
N GLU A 562 -26.80 -1.89 -52.44
CA GLU A 562 -27.13 -0.51 -52.06
C GLU A 562 -27.49 -0.36 -50.58
N SER A 563 -28.20 -1.32 -49.98
CA SER A 563 -28.57 -1.24 -48.56
C SER A 563 -27.35 -1.44 -47.64
N PHE A 564 -26.38 -2.27 -48.05
CA PHE A 564 -25.09 -2.35 -47.37
C PHE A 564 -24.29 -1.05 -47.48
N LYS A 565 -24.20 -0.47 -48.68
CA LYS A 565 -23.50 0.81 -48.88
C LYS A 565 -24.08 1.92 -47.99
N MET A 566 -25.41 2.00 -47.90
CA MET A 566 -26.09 2.94 -47.02
C MET A 566 -25.75 2.69 -45.54
N PHE A 567 -25.80 1.43 -45.09
CA PHE A 567 -25.48 1.09 -43.69
C PHE A 567 -24.01 1.37 -43.35
N ASN A 568 -23.08 1.05 -44.23
CA ASN A 568 -21.65 1.34 -44.05
C ASN A 568 -21.39 2.86 -43.96
N GLU A 569 -21.98 3.65 -44.87
CA GLU A 569 -21.91 5.11 -44.81
C GLU A 569 -22.48 5.65 -43.49
N LEU A 570 -23.61 5.10 -42.99
CA LEU A 570 -24.21 5.48 -41.71
C LEU A 570 -23.27 5.25 -40.52
N VAL A 571 -22.63 4.08 -40.45
CA VAL A 571 -21.68 3.74 -39.37
C VAL A 571 -20.42 4.60 -39.46
N THR A 572 -19.93 4.86 -40.68
CA THR A 572 -18.77 5.73 -40.91
C THR A 572 -19.06 7.18 -40.51
N ASP A 573 -20.21 7.72 -40.93
CA ASP A 573 -20.66 9.06 -40.57
C ASP A 573 -20.88 9.19 -39.06
N TYR A 574 -21.42 8.15 -38.42
CA TYR A 574 -21.54 8.09 -36.97
C TYR A 574 -20.17 8.25 -36.30
N LYS A 575 -19.18 7.42 -36.67
CA LYS A 575 -17.83 7.50 -36.11
C LYS A 575 -17.16 8.87 -36.35
N ALA A 576 -17.33 9.45 -37.52
CA ALA A 576 -16.76 10.75 -37.86
C ALA A 576 -17.34 11.90 -37.01
N ASN A 577 -18.63 11.80 -36.64
CA ASN A 577 -19.31 12.80 -35.83
C ASN A 577 -19.05 12.65 -34.32
N TRP A 578 -18.59 11.48 -33.86
CA TRP A 578 -18.25 11.21 -32.46
C TRP A 578 -16.89 10.50 -32.33
N PRO A 579 -15.76 11.14 -32.72
CA PRO A 579 -14.45 10.49 -32.77
C PRO A 579 -13.93 10.05 -31.38
N ASP A 580 -14.35 10.73 -30.32
CA ASP A 580 -13.98 10.40 -28.93
C ASP A 580 -14.79 9.23 -28.37
N ALA A 581 -15.96 8.94 -28.95
CA ALA A 581 -16.74 7.76 -28.64
C ALA A 581 -16.19 6.59 -29.46
N LYS A 582 -15.12 5.95 -28.98
CA LYS A 582 -14.51 4.76 -29.60
C LYS A 582 -15.46 3.53 -29.69
N VAL A 583 -16.74 3.67 -29.37
CA VAL A 583 -17.67 2.58 -29.01
C VAL A 583 -19.13 2.86 -29.40
N PHE A 584 -19.91 1.81 -29.66
CA PHE A 584 -21.32 1.89 -30.11
C PHE A 584 -22.34 2.05 -28.97
N ASP A 585 -22.04 2.79 -27.90
CA ASP A 585 -22.89 2.83 -26.71
C ASP A 585 -24.12 3.75 -26.79
N PHE A 586 -24.39 4.36 -27.94
CA PHE A 586 -25.52 5.28 -28.09
C PHE A 586 -26.60 4.73 -29.05
N ASN A 587 -27.88 4.87 -28.68
CA ASN A 587 -29.05 4.56 -29.53
C ASN A 587 -29.19 5.46 -30.78
N LYS A 588 -28.17 6.28 -31.10
CA LYS A 588 -28.22 7.27 -32.19
C LYS A 588 -28.28 6.61 -33.58
N LEU A 589 -27.75 5.40 -33.73
CA LEU A 589 -27.63 4.75 -35.03
C LEU A 589 -29.00 4.36 -35.63
N GLU A 590 -29.94 3.88 -34.81
CA GLU A 590 -31.32 3.60 -35.22
C GLU A 590 -32.01 4.87 -35.75
N ARG A 591 -31.91 5.96 -34.98
CA ARG A 591 -32.45 7.27 -35.35
C ARG A 591 -31.87 7.79 -36.67
N ILE A 592 -30.55 7.82 -36.81
CA ILE A 592 -29.87 8.27 -38.05
C ILE A 592 -30.30 7.41 -39.23
N ALA A 593 -30.35 6.08 -39.05
CA ALA A 593 -30.82 5.16 -40.08
C ALA A 593 -32.27 5.46 -40.49
N GLY A 594 -33.18 5.70 -39.54
CA GLY A 594 -34.60 5.96 -39.78
C GLY A 594 -34.85 7.17 -40.66
N PHE A 595 -34.14 8.27 -40.43
CA PHE A 595 -34.25 9.46 -41.28
C PHE A 595 -33.60 9.26 -42.66
N LYS A 596 -32.42 8.62 -42.70
CA LYS A 596 -31.71 8.34 -43.95
C LYS A 596 -32.53 7.48 -44.91
N VAL A 597 -33.16 6.41 -44.42
CA VAL A 597 -33.99 5.52 -45.26
C VAL A 597 -35.27 6.20 -45.76
N GLN A 598 -35.81 7.16 -45.00
CA GLN A 598 -36.96 7.97 -45.42
C GLN A 598 -36.57 9.08 -46.40
N GLY A 599 -35.28 9.25 -46.72
CA GLY A 599 -34.78 10.36 -47.52
C GLY A 599 -34.98 11.73 -46.85
N LYS A 600 -35.14 11.74 -45.51
CA LYS A 600 -35.33 12.95 -44.71
C LYS A 600 -33.99 13.40 -44.13
N GLU A 601 -33.84 14.70 -43.93
CA GLU A 601 -32.74 15.21 -43.11
C GLU A 601 -32.97 14.82 -41.65
N LEU A 602 -31.90 14.52 -40.92
CA LEU A 602 -31.94 14.32 -39.48
C LEU A 602 -32.63 15.52 -38.82
N PRO A 603 -33.58 15.28 -37.90
CA PRO A 603 -34.39 16.35 -37.34
C PRO A 603 -33.47 17.28 -36.55
N LEU A 604 -33.56 18.55 -36.89
CA LEU A 604 -32.79 19.62 -36.28
C LEU A 604 -33.20 19.74 -34.83
N CYS A 605 -32.26 19.48 -33.92
CA CYS A 605 -32.46 19.70 -32.49
C CYS A 605 -32.42 21.20 -32.23
N LYS A 606 -33.24 21.69 -31.30
CA LYS A 606 -33.30 23.11 -30.98
C LYS A 606 -32.92 23.36 -29.54
N ILE A 607 -32.13 24.41 -29.31
CA ILE A 607 -31.88 24.99 -27.99
C ILE A 607 -32.27 26.46 -28.08
N ASN A 608 -33.26 26.88 -27.27
CA ASN A 608 -33.77 28.25 -27.25
C ASN A 608 -34.15 28.77 -28.65
N GLY A 609 -34.73 27.88 -29.47
CA GLY A 609 -35.13 28.17 -30.85
C GLY A 609 -34.02 28.16 -31.90
N LYS A 610 -32.74 28.06 -31.50
CA LYS A 610 -31.60 27.89 -32.40
C LYS A 610 -31.41 26.42 -32.76
N THR A 611 -31.18 26.16 -34.03
CA THR A 611 -30.98 24.83 -34.59
C THR A 611 -29.55 24.33 -34.43
N TYR A 612 -29.39 23.05 -34.08
CA TYR A 612 -28.13 22.32 -33.97
C TYR A 612 -28.21 20.96 -34.68
N GLY A 613 -27.08 20.50 -35.21
CA GLY A 613 -26.93 19.10 -35.61
C GLY A 613 -26.90 18.17 -34.39
N LEU A 614 -27.31 16.92 -34.55
CA LEU A 614 -27.40 15.96 -33.44
C LEU A 614 -26.05 15.76 -32.71
N ALA A 615 -24.92 15.82 -33.43
CA ALA A 615 -23.60 15.67 -32.82
C ALA A 615 -23.23 16.83 -31.89
N GLU A 616 -23.41 18.06 -32.37
CA GLU A 616 -23.12 19.29 -31.63
C GLU A 616 -24.12 19.55 -30.49
N PHE A 617 -25.34 19.01 -30.62
CA PHE A 617 -26.45 19.29 -29.71
C PHE A 617 -26.14 18.90 -28.26
N TYR A 618 -25.55 17.73 -28.00
CA TYR A 618 -25.25 17.25 -26.64
C TYR A 618 -24.28 18.17 -25.90
N ASP A 619 -23.18 18.54 -26.58
CA ASP A 619 -22.16 19.43 -26.03
C ASP A 619 -22.67 20.87 -25.90
N ALA A 620 -23.49 21.32 -26.85
CA ALA A 620 -24.16 22.61 -26.77
C ALA A 620 -25.11 22.69 -25.57
N VAL A 621 -25.87 21.64 -25.26
CA VAL A 621 -26.71 21.58 -24.06
C VAL A 621 -25.88 21.69 -22.79
N GLY A 622 -24.80 20.91 -22.69
CA GLY A 622 -23.91 20.98 -21.52
C GLY A 622 -23.30 22.37 -21.35
N THR A 623 -22.82 22.96 -22.45
CA THR A 623 -22.22 24.30 -22.46
C THR A 623 -23.23 25.38 -22.08
N ASP A 624 -24.42 25.38 -22.71
CA ASP A 624 -25.45 26.40 -22.48
C ASP A 624 -26.02 26.29 -21.06
N VAL A 625 -26.20 25.08 -20.51
CA VAL A 625 -26.58 24.91 -19.10
C VAL A 625 -25.48 25.43 -18.17
N SER A 626 -24.21 25.08 -18.39
CA SER A 626 -23.10 25.59 -17.55
C SER A 626 -23.09 27.13 -17.55
N ASN A 627 -23.18 27.76 -18.73
CA ASN A 627 -23.23 29.22 -18.87
C ASN A 627 -24.44 29.86 -18.21
N SER A 628 -25.55 29.13 -18.12
CA SER A 628 -26.80 29.59 -17.52
C SER A 628 -26.80 29.45 -15.99
N ILE A 629 -25.90 28.67 -15.39
CA ILE A 629 -25.79 28.59 -13.93
C ILE A 629 -25.36 29.95 -13.37
N ASP A 630 -26.08 30.43 -12.35
CA ASP A 630 -25.71 31.63 -11.61
C ASP A 630 -24.45 31.38 -10.78
N ALA A 631 -23.28 31.51 -11.42
CA ALA A 631 -21.97 31.29 -10.82
C ALA A 631 -21.73 32.20 -9.61
N SER A 632 -22.39 33.36 -9.52
CA SER A 632 -22.29 34.27 -8.36
C SER A 632 -22.89 33.69 -7.07
N ARG A 633 -23.72 32.66 -7.20
CA ARG A 633 -24.34 31.94 -6.08
C ARG A 633 -23.76 30.53 -5.87
N MET A 634 -22.85 30.10 -6.74
CA MET A 634 -22.09 28.87 -6.56
C MET A 634 -20.91 29.12 -5.62
N ARG A 635 -20.40 28.06 -4.98
CA ARG A 635 -19.21 28.21 -4.11
C ARG A 635 -17.95 28.44 -4.94
N GLN A 636 -17.86 27.81 -6.11
CA GLN A 636 -16.78 27.99 -7.09
C GLN A 636 -17.34 28.02 -8.52
N PRO A 637 -16.74 28.80 -9.45
CA PRO A 637 -17.21 28.88 -10.84
C PRO A 637 -17.24 27.55 -11.57
N TRP A 638 -16.23 26.68 -11.37
CA TRP A 638 -16.14 25.36 -12.00
C TRP A 638 -17.34 24.44 -11.67
N MET A 639 -18.08 24.71 -10.58
CA MET A 639 -19.26 23.93 -10.21
C MET A 639 -20.40 24.08 -11.23
N ALA A 640 -20.43 25.16 -12.01
CA ALA A 640 -21.35 25.33 -13.13
C ALA A 640 -21.15 24.23 -14.18
N ASP A 641 -19.89 23.86 -14.43
CA ASP A 641 -19.52 22.87 -15.44
C ASP A 641 -20.02 21.48 -15.10
N ARG A 642 -20.11 21.14 -13.82
CA ARG A 642 -20.73 19.87 -13.38
C ARG A 642 -22.22 19.81 -13.71
N TRP A 643 -22.94 20.93 -13.63
CA TRP A 643 -24.33 20.99 -14.07
C TRP A 643 -24.44 20.85 -15.59
N GLY A 644 -23.48 21.42 -16.33
CA GLY A 644 -23.35 21.21 -17.77
C GLY A 644 -23.11 19.75 -18.14
N PHE A 645 -22.15 19.08 -17.49
CA PHE A 645 -21.89 17.65 -17.69
C PHE A 645 -23.12 16.79 -17.38
N ARG A 646 -23.79 17.08 -16.26
CA ARG A 646 -25.02 16.38 -15.89
C ARG A 646 -26.14 16.62 -16.91
N ALA A 647 -26.27 17.84 -17.42
CA ALA A 647 -27.24 18.16 -18.46
C ALA A 647 -26.93 17.37 -19.73
N ARG A 648 -25.65 17.26 -20.13
CA ARG A 648 -25.18 16.40 -21.22
C ARG A 648 -25.59 14.94 -21.04
N GLN A 649 -25.32 14.34 -19.88
CA GLN A 649 -25.76 12.97 -19.58
C GLN A 649 -27.29 12.81 -19.61
N SER A 650 -28.01 13.81 -19.07
CA SER A 650 -29.47 13.77 -19.03
C SER A 650 -30.09 13.88 -20.43
N ILE A 651 -29.50 14.68 -21.34
CA ILE A 651 -30.01 14.78 -22.70
C ILE A 651 -29.73 13.50 -23.51
N GLU A 652 -28.66 12.76 -23.21
CA GLU A 652 -28.42 11.43 -23.78
C GLU A 652 -29.49 10.41 -23.38
N LEU A 653 -29.89 10.39 -22.10
CA LEU A 653 -31.01 9.57 -21.63
C LEU A 653 -32.35 10.03 -22.22
N LEU A 654 -32.55 11.35 -22.35
CA LEU A 654 -33.77 11.90 -22.93
C LEU A 654 -33.90 11.61 -24.43
N ASP A 655 -32.79 11.46 -25.15
CA ASP A 655 -32.79 11.03 -26.57
C ASP A 655 -33.42 9.63 -26.72
N VAL A 656 -33.17 8.72 -25.78
CA VAL A 656 -33.83 7.40 -25.74
C VAL A 656 -35.35 7.55 -25.57
N VAL A 657 -35.79 8.48 -24.73
CA VAL A 657 -37.22 8.77 -24.57
C VAL A 657 -37.81 9.37 -25.86
N ALA A 658 -37.05 10.21 -26.57
CA ALA A 658 -37.48 10.80 -27.83
C ALA A 658 -37.67 9.75 -28.92
N GLU A 659 -36.74 8.80 -29.01
CA GLU A 659 -36.84 7.65 -29.90
C GLU A 659 -38.06 6.77 -29.58
N GLN A 660 -38.24 6.40 -28.31
CA GLN A 660 -39.42 5.64 -27.89
C GLN A 660 -40.71 6.38 -28.30
N THR A 661 -40.76 7.69 -28.12
CA THR A 661 -41.90 8.52 -28.50
C THR A 661 -42.20 8.46 -29.99
N ALA A 662 -41.17 8.50 -30.84
CA ALA A 662 -41.32 8.40 -32.29
C ALA A 662 -41.89 7.04 -32.74
N ARG A 663 -41.69 5.98 -31.93
CA ARG A 663 -42.30 4.65 -32.12
C ARG A 663 -43.70 4.51 -31.53
N GLY A 664 -44.21 5.54 -30.84
CA GLY A 664 -45.45 5.45 -30.08
C GLY A 664 -45.30 4.67 -28.76
N GLU A 665 -44.08 4.56 -28.24
CA GLU A 665 -43.73 3.87 -27.00
C GLU A 665 -43.22 4.86 -25.93
N GLY A 666 -43.00 4.34 -24.71
CA GLY A 666 -42.37 5.11 -23.65
C GLY A 666 -43.27 6.15 -22.98
N PRO A 667 -42.72 6.94 -22.04
CA PRO A 667 -43.50 7.73 -21.12
C PRO A 667 -44.28 8.87 -21.80
N VAL A 668 -43.70 9.53 -22.81
CA VAL A 668 -44.39 10.63 -23.51
C VAL A 668 -45.53 10.10 -24.38
N ALA A 669 -45.35 9.00 -25.11
CA ALA A 669 -46.42 8.41 -25.91
C ALA A 669 -47.59 7.92 -25.02
N LEU A 670 -47.26 7.24 -23.90
CA LEU A 670 -48.27 6.82 -22.91
C LEU A 670 -49.06 8.00 -22.35
N LEU A 671 -48.40 9.12 -22.07
CA LEU A 671 -49.08 10.32 -21.57
C LEU A 671 -49.94 11.00 -22.64
N ARG A 672 -49.50 11.00 -23.90
CA ARG A 672 -50.31 11.50 -25.05
C ARG A 672 -51.56 10.66 -25.25
N GLU A 673 -51.47 9.34 -25.09
CA GLU A 673 -52.62 8.44 -25.13
C GLU A 673 -53.57 8.68 -23.95
N ARG A 674 -53.04 8.78 -22.72
CA ARG A 674 -53.83 9.04 -21.50
C ARG A 674 -54.46 10.43 -21.48
N TYR A 675 -53.84 11.42 -22.12
CA TYR A 675 -54.29 12.82 -22.17
C TYR A 675 -54.31 13.34 -23.61
N PRO A 676 -55.31 12.94 -24.41
CA PRO A 676 -55.40 13.37 -25.82
C PRO A 676 -55.48 14.90 -25.93
N ASN A 677 -54.76 15.46 -26.90
CA ASN A 677 -54.68 16.92 -27.17
C ASN A 677 -54.05 17.76 -26.05
N ALA A 678 -53.31 17.14 -25.13
CA ALA A 678 -52.47 17.84 -24.16
C ALA A 678 -51.01 17.85 -24.63
N ASP A 679 -50.31 18.94 -24.34
CA ASP A 679 -48.87 19.03 -24.55
C ASP A 679 -48.15 18.29 -23.42
N VAL A 680 -47.10 17.54 -23.75
CA VAL A 680 -46.25 16.85 -22.77
C VAL A 680 -44.87 17.51 -22.79
N GLU A 681 -44.55 18.22 -21.71
CA GLU A 681 -43.26 18.86 -21.50
C GLU A 681 -42.44 18.00 -20.52
N VAL A 682 -41.20 17.70 -20.86
CA VAL A 682 -40.27 17.01 -19.95
C VAL A 682 -39.39 18.05 -19.26
N LYS A 683 -39.42 18.10 -17.94
CA LYS A 683 -38.54 18.97 -17.16
C LYS A 683 -37.36 18.15 -16.67
N VAL A 684 -36.15 18.55 -17.06
CA VAL A 684 -34.93 17.92 -16.56
C VAL A 684 -34.46 18.68 -15.34
N THR A 685 -34.41 17.98 -14.21
CA THR A 685 -34.15 18.60 -12.91
C THR A 685 -32.71 18.36 -12.47
N GLY A 686 -32.22 19.29 -11.63
CA GLY A 686 -30.94 19.14 -10.94
C GLY A 686 -31.03 18.35 -9.61
N ARG A 687 -32.06 17.52 -9.41
CA ARG A 687 -32.23 16.78 -8.14
C ARG A 687 -31.27 15.60 -8.03
N ASP A 688 -30.81 15.28 -6.84
CA ASP A 688 -29.93 14.11 -6.62
C ASP A 688 -30.65 12.76 -6.71
N GLY A 689 -31.98 12.66 -6.83
CA GLY A 689 -32.66 11.38 -7.05
C GLY A 689 -32.91 11.09 -8.53
N ALA A 690 -32.47 9.92 -9.03
CA ALA A 690 -32.72 9.50 -10.42
C ALA A 690 -34.22 9.46 -10.80
N HIS A 691 -35.10 9.03 -9.88
CA HIS A 691 -36.55 9.00 -10.13
C HIS A 691 -37.19 10.36 -10.48
N GLU A 692 -36.56 11.48 -10.12
CA GLU A 692 -37.03 12.84 -10.42
C GLU A 692 -36.13 13.58 -11.42
N GLN A 693 -35.19 12.89 -12.04
CA GLN A 693 -34.35 13.47 -13.08
C GLN A 693 -35.23 13.98 -14.24
N PHE A 694 -36.26 13.21 -14.61
CA PHE A 694 -37.28 13.58 -15.59
C PHE A 694 -38.64 13.72 -14.94
N VAL A 695 -39.20 14.94 -14.99
CA VAL A 695 -40.59 15.21 -14.59
C VAL A 695 -41.42 15.49 -15.82
N TYR A 696 -42.32 14.56 -16.15
CA TYR A 696 -43.22 14.66 -17.30
C TYR A 696 -44.45 15.47 -16.93
N THR A 697 -44.57 16.68 -17.47
CA THR A 697 -45.63 17.64 -17.18
C THR A 697 -46.65 17.63 -18.33
N VAL A 698 -47.90 17.28 -18.03
CA VAL A 698 -49.02 17.36 -18.98
C VAL A 698 -49.67 18.74 -18.88
N LYS A 699 -49.68 19.49 -19.99
CA LYS A 699 -50.29 20.82 -20.11
C LYS A 699 -51.52 20.78 -21.01
N GLN A 700 -52.62 21.36 -20.56
CA GLN A 700 -53.84 21.52 -21.36
C GLN A 700 -54.21 23.00 -21.41
N ASN A 701 -54.33 23.57 -22.60
CA ASN A 701 -54.52 25.03 -22.81
C ASN A 701 -53.45 25.88 -22.09
N GLY A 702 -52.19 25.41 -22.10
CA GLY A 702 -51.06 26.08 -21.43
C GLY A 702 -51.04 25.97 -19.91
N GLN A 703 -52.01 25.29 -19.27
CA GLN A 703 -52.03 25.06 -17.83
C GLN A 703 -51.59 23.63 -17.48
N GLU A 704 -50.72 23.51 -16.48
CA GLU A 704 -50.30 22.21 -15.92
C GLU A 704 -51.50 21.48 -15.31
N LYS A 705 -51.81 20.30 -15.84
CA LYS A 705 -52.91 19.44 -15.41
C LYS A 705 -52.46 18.35 -14.44
N ALA A 706 -51.31 17.75 -14.74
CA ALA A 706 -50.69 16.69 -13.93
C ALA A 706 -49.19 16.61 -14.24
N SER A 707 -48.43 16.11 -13.28
CA SER A 707 -46.99 15.84 -13.40
C SER A 707 -46.71 14.40 -12.99
N PHE A 708 -45.73 13.76 -13.62
CA PHE A 708 -45.38 12.36 -13.43
C PHE A 708 -43.87 12.16 -13.32
N ALA A 709 -43.46 11.19 -12.51
CA ALA A 709 -42.12 10.63 -12.47
C ALA A 709 -42.14 9.18 -12.97
N GLN A 710 -40.98 8.66 -13.33
CA GLN A 710 -40.82 7.30 -13.83
C GLN A 710 -39.97 6.48 -12.86
N GLY A 711 -40.46 5.30 -12.50
CA GLY A 711 -39.67 4.30 -11.77
C GLY A 711 -38.65 3.63 -12.69
N SER A 712 -37.67 2.94 -12.11
CA SER A 712 -36.67 2.19 -12.88
C SER A 712 -37.25 1.02 -13.68
N ASP A 713 -38.46 0.58 -13.33
CA ASP A 713 -39.24 -0.42 -14.06
C ASP A 713 -39.98 0.16 -15.28
N GLY A 714 -39.88 1.48 -15.48
CA GLY A 714 -40.54 2.21 -16.55
C GLY A 714 -41.96 2.67 -16.22
N GLU A 715 -42.51 2.34 -15.05
CA GLU A 715 -43.86 2.75 -14.66
C GLU A 715 -43.94 4.24 -14.31
N LEU A 716 -45.05 4.87 -14.70
CA LEU A 716 -45.32 6.29 -14.42
C LEU A 716 -46.18 6.46 -13.16
N GLY A 717 -45.61 7.15 -12.16
CA GLY A 717 -46.27 7.56 -10.93
C GLY A 717 -46.64 9.04 -10.96
N ARG A 718 -47.75 9.41 -10.33
CA ARG A 718 -48.21 10.80 -10.28
C ARG A 718 -47.47 11.58 -9.19
N LEU A 719 -46.90 12.73 -9.56
CA LEU A 719 -46.22 13.64 -8.65
C LEU A 719 -47.18 14.73 -8.15
N ASP A 720 -47.82 14.49 -7.00
CA ASP A 720 -48.78 15.45 -6.41
C ASP A 720 -48.12 16.61 -5.64
N ARG A 721 -46.84 16.48 -5.27
CA ARG A 721 -46.06 17.52 -4.59
C ARG A 721 -44.61 17.53 -5.09
N TRP A 722 -44.36 18.20 -6.21
CA TRP A 722 -42.97 18.48 -6.61
C TRP A 722 -42.62 19.93 -6.25
N ASP A 723 -41.62 20.10 -5.39
CA ASP A 723 -41.12 21.41 -4.96
C ASP A 723 -40.54 22.19 -6.15
N ARG A 724 -41.15 23.35 -6.44
CA ARG A 724 -40.77 24.29 -7.52
C ARG A 724 -39.50 25.09 -7.23
N THR A 725 -38.90 24.95 -6.05
CA THR A 725 -37.68 25.67 -5.67
C THR A 725 -36.38 24.97 -6.16
N ASN A 726 -36.50 23.82 -6.83
CA ASN A 726 -35.36 23.07 -7.38
C ASN A 726 -34.94 23.59 -8.77
N PRO A 727 -33.64 23.53 -9.13
CA PRO A 727 -33.16 23.95 -10.43
C PRO A 727 -33.73 23.05 -11.52
N VAL A 728 -34.43 23.65 -12.47
CA VAL A 728 -34.72 23.04 -13.76
C VAL A 728 -33.54 23.40 -14.66
N LEU A 729 -32.81 22.38 -15.12
CA LEU A 729 -31.65 22.59 -15.98
C LEU A 729 -32.12 23.03 -17.37
N PHE A 730 -33.15 22.34 -17.87
CA PHE A 730 -33.83 22.69 -19.10
C PHE A 730 -35.22 22.04 -19.14
N THR A 731 -36.08 22.56 -20.01
CA THR A 731 -37.32 21.89 -20.38
C THR A 731 -37.20 21.40 -21.82
N ALA A 732 -37.88 20.29 -22.12
CA ALA A 732 -37.84 19.66 -23.42
C ALA A 732 -39.26 19.39 -23.92
N ASN A 733 -39.47 19.67 -25.20
CA ASN A 733 -40.61 19.16 -25.95
C ASN A 733 -40.09 18.14 -26.95
N ILE A 734 -40.75 16.99 -26.99
CA ILE A 734 -40.43 15.90 -27.92
C ILE A 734 -41.54 15.88 -28.97
N GLY A 735 -41.25 16.10 -30.24
CA GLY A 735 -42.27 16.04 -31.30
C GLY A 735 -42.74 14.62 -31.63
N GLU A 736 -43.56 14.48 -32.66
CA GLU A 736 -44.04 13.16 -33.13
C GLU A 736 -42.95 12.36 -33.83
N GLU A 737 -41.99 13.03 -34.48
CA GLU A 737 -40.83 12.38 -35.12
C GLU A 737 -39.61 12.30 -34.20
N GLY A 738 -39.81 12.51 -32.89
CA GLY A 738 -38.74 12.50 -31.88
C GLY A 738 -37.82 13.73 -31.91
N ASP A 739 -38.19 14.80 -32.63
CA ASP A 739 -37.45 16.07 -32.60
C ASP A 739 -37.40 16.64 -31.18
N LEU A 740 -36.19 17.02 -30.75
CA LEU A 740 -35.94 17.58 -29.42
C LEU A 740 -35.85 19.10 -29.53
N SER A 741 -36.75 19.80 -28.84
CA SER A 741 -36.69 21.25 -28.66
C SER A 741 -36.55 21.56 -27.18
N LEU A 742 -35.41 22.15 -26.82
CA LEU A 742 -35.08 22.52 -25.46
C LEU A 742 -35.23 24.02 -25.23
N ASP A 743 -35.69 24.35 -24.03
CA ASP A 743 -35.64 25.69 -23.46
C ASP A 743 -34.75 25.65 -22.21
N ILE A 744 -33.58 26.27 -22.32
CA ILE A 744 -32.59 26.45 -21.25
C ILE A 744 -32.83 27.85 -20.67
N PRO A 745 -33.19 27.97 -19.36
CA PRO A 745 -33.41 29.26 -18.73
C PRO A 745 -32.17 30.16 -18.82
N GLU A 746 -32.35 31.47 -19.03
CA GLU A 746 -31.24 32.45 -19.05
C GLU A 746 -30.41 32.45 -17.75
N THR A 747 -31.01 32.04 -16.63
CA THR A 747 -30.33 31.94 -15.34
C THR A 747 -30.92 30.80 -14.52
N ILE A 748 -30.06 29.88 -14.07
CA ILE A 748 -30.39 28.70 -13.27
C ILE A 748 -29.75 28.86 -11.89
N SER A 749 -30.58 28.86 -10.83
CA SER A 749 -30.07 28.96 -9.46
C SER A 749 -29.87 27.59 -8.83
N ALA A 750 -28.62 27.16 -8.68
CA ALA A 750 -28.25 25.86 -8.08
C ALA A 750 -27.72 25.96 -6.64
N HIS A 751 -27.85 27.12 -5.98
CA HIS A 751 -27.22 27.46 -4.69
C HIS A 751 -27.52 26.53 -3.50
N ARG A 752 -28.56 25.67 -3.56
CA ARG A 752 -28.97 24.78 -2.46
C ARG A 752 -28.47 23.33 -2.59
N PHE A 753 -27.78 22.98 -3.68
CA PHE A 753 -27.50 21.59 -4.02
C PHE A 753 -25.99 21.33 -3.93
N PRO A 754 -25.49 20.74 -2.83
CA PRO A 754 -24.13 20.22 -2.77
C PRO A 754 -24.00 19.02 -3.72
N ILE A 755 -22.79 18.81 -4.21
CA ILE A 755 -22.54 18.25 -5.54
C ILE A 755 -22.25 16.76 -5.42
N ALA A 756 -23.29 15.94 -5.40
CA ALA A 756 -23.17 14.50 -5.62
C ALA A 756 -23.94 14.10 -6.88
N SER A 757 -23.41 13.10 -7.58
CA SER A 757 -24.08 12.36 -8.65
C SER A 757 -25.50 11.97 -8.23
N THR A 758 -26.40 11.82 -9.20
CA THR A 758 -27.75 11.29 -8.90
C THR A 758 -27.62 9.90 -8.29
N TYR A 759 -28.41 9.60 -7.25
CA TYR A 759 -28.61 8.25 -6.74
C TYR A 759 -29.47 7.46 -7.74
N ASP A 760 -28.81 6.61 -8.53
CA ASP A 760 -29.38 5.77 -9.58
C ASP A 760 -29.06 4.28 -9.34
N ILE A 761 -29.59 3.40 -10.18
CA ILE A 761 -29.33 1.96 -10.11
C ILE A 761 -27.84 1.69 -10.29
N GLY A 762 -27.30 0.86 -9.41
CA GLY A 762 -25.91 0.45 -9.43
C GLY A 762 -25.01 1.27 -8.52
N ASP A 763 -25.47 2.44 -8.06
CA ASP A 763 -24.68 3.28 -7.15
C ASP A 763 -24.56 2.63 -5.77
N SER A 764 -23.35 2.75 -5.20
CA SER A 764 -23.07 2.42 -3.80
C SER A 764 -23.41 3.62 -2.91
N ILE A 765 -24.11 3.36 -1.81
CA ILE A 765 -24.53 4.34 -0.82
C ILE A 765 -24.26 3.85 0.60
N ASP A 766 -24.21 4.77 1.54
CA ASP A 766 -24.25 4.46 2.96
C ASP A 766 -25.66 4.17 3.44
N MET A 767 -25.75 3.17 4.30
CA MET A 767 -26.95 2.89 5.08
C MET A 767 -26.61 2.71 6.56
N HIS A 768 -27.26 3.49 7.42
CA HIS A 768 -27.20 3.27 8.86
C HIS A 768 -27.80 1.91 9.23
N TYR A 769 -27.04 1.14 9.99
CA TYR A 769 -27.42 -0.17 10.51
C TYR A 769 -27.24 -0.20 12.03
N ILE A 770 -28.27 -0.68 12.73
CA ILE A 770 -28.18 -0.92 14.17
C ILE A 770 -28.09 -2.42 14.37
N ASP A 771 -26.95 -2.88 14.88
CA ASP A 771 -26.72 -4.24 15.32
C ASP A 771 -27.20 -4.38 16.77
N PRO A 772 -28.34 -5.02 17.03
CA PRO A 772 -28.88 -5.14 18.38
C PRO A 772 -28.05 -6.09 19.27
N ASN A 773 -27.15 -6.89 18.70
CA ASN A 773 -26.38 -7.91 19.41
C ASN A 773 -24.94 -7.44 19.72
N ALA A 774 -24.44 -6.42 19.02
CA ALA A 774 -23.13 -5.85 19.31
C ALA A 774 -23.14 -5.04 20.61
N VAL A 775 -22.12 -5.23 21.44
CA VAL A 775 -21.81 -4.39 22.59
C VAL A 775 -20.60 -3.53 22.25
N GLU A 776 -20.59 -2.29 22.72
CA GLU A 776 -19.44 -1.41 22.54
C GLU A 776 -18.23 -1.99 23.29
N SER A 777 -17.20 -2.44 22.57
CA SER A 777 -15.99 -3.03 23.14
C SER A 777 -14.74 -2.51 22.45
N GLN A 778 -13.71 -2.26 23.26
CA GLN A 778 -12.41 -1.72 22.86
C GLN A 778 -11.31 -2.57 23.52
N GLU A 779 -10.94 -3.65 22.86
CA GLU A 779 -9.85 -4.51 23.29
C GLU A 779 -8.66 -4.33 22.34
N GLU A 780 -7.48 -4.07 22.89
CA GLU A 780 -6.24 -3.93 22.14
C GLU A 780 -6.01 -5.16 21.24
N GLY A 781 -5.70 -4.95 19.96
CA GLY A 781 -5.53 -6.04 18.98
C GLY A 781 -6.83 -6.70 18.50
N LYS A 782 -8.02 -6.28 18.95
CA LYS A 782 -9.32 -6.74 18.41
C LYS A 782 -10.03 -5.66 17.59
N ALA A 783 -10.90 -6.10 16.67
CA ALA A 783 -11.75 -5.19 15.92
C ALA A 783 -12.71 -4.45 16.88
N PHE A 784 -12.87 -3.15 16.65
CA PHE A 784 -13.82 -2.34 17.41
C PHE A 784 -15.25 -2.83 17.13
N THR A 785 -16.02 -3.10 18.18
CA THR A 785 -17.43 -3.49 18.06
C THR A 785 -18.33 -2.38 18.58
N THR A 786 -19.42 -2.10 17.89
CA THR A 786 -20.45 -1.15 18.36
C THR A 786 -21.82 -1.49 17.78
N PRO A 787 -22.92 -1.18 18.52
CA PRO A 787 -24.28 -1.36 18.02
C PRO A 787 -24.64 -0.49 16.81
N SER A 788 -23.93 0.60 16.53
CA SER A 788 -24.25 1.52 15.44
C SER A 788 -23.19 1.43 14.36
N ARG A 789 -23.58 1.00 13.15
CA ARG A 789 -22.68 0.84 12.01
C ARG A 789 -23.23 1.58 10.79
N VAL A 790 -22.36 1.84 9.83
CA VAL A 790 -22.76 2.19 8.47
C VAL A 790 -22.27 1.08 7.56
N LEU A 791 -23.17 0.59 6.72
CA LEU A 791 -22.92 -0.47 5.76
C LEU A 791 -22.99 0.14 4.36
N GLU A 792 -22.11 -0.33 3.47
CA GLU A 792 -22.28 -0.08 2.05
C GLU A 792 -23.49 -0.86 1.54
N ALA A 793 -24.35 -0.17 0.79
CA ALA A 793 -25.50 -0.73 0.12
C ALA A 793 -25.49 -0.33 -1.35
N LYS A 794 -25.91 -1.22 -2.25
CA LYS A 794 -26.05 -0.94 -3.68
C LYS A 794 -27.51 -0.69 -4.03
N ILE A 795 -27.80 0.38 -4.76
CA ILE A 795 -29.15 0.66 -5.26
C ILE A 795 -29.49 -0.35 -6.36
N GLN A 796 -30.59 -1.08 -6.18
CA GLN A 796 -31.07 -2.07 -7.14
C GLN A 796 -32.19 -1.55 -8.03
N SER A 797 -33.07 -0.71 -7.46
CA SER A 797 -34.21 -0.13 -8.17
C SER A 797 -34.78 1.07 -7.40
N TYR A 798 -35.60 1.86 -8.07
CA TYR A 798 -36.47 2.86 -7.45
C TYR A 798 -37.85 2.83 -8.09
N ASP A 799 -38.87 3.11 -7.28
CA ASP A 799 -40.23 3.27 -7.77
C ASP A 799 -40.56 4.73 -8.09
N ALA A 800 -41.67 4.94 -8.81
CA ALA A 800 -42.11 6.26 -9.22
C ALA A 800 -42.58 7.17 -8.06
N ASP A 801 -42.73 6.61 -6.85
CA ASP A 801 -43.03 7.36 -5.62
C ASP A 801 -41.76 7.84 -4.91
N GLY A 802 -40.58 7.47 -5.40
CA GLY A 802 -39.29 7.90 -4.85
C GLY A 802 -38.73 7.04 -3.73
N ASN A 803 -39.21 5.80 -3.59
CA ASN A 803 -38.58 4.82 -2.70
C ASN A 803 -37.52 4.02 -3.46
N TYR A 804 -36.39 3.81 -2.79
CA TYR A 804 -35.24 3.10 -3.32
C TYR A 804 -35.14 1.73 -2.67
N THR A 805 -34.95 0.69 -3.47
CA THR A 805 -34.60 -0.65 -2.98
C THR A 805 -33.09 -0.81 -3.02
N VAL A 806 -32.49 -1.09 -1.87
CA VAL A 806 -31.04 -1.21 -1.74
C VAL A 806 -30.66 -2.57 -1.16
N ALA A 807 -29.55 -3.14 -1.62
CA ALA A 807 -28.99 -4.40 -1.16
C ALA A 807 -27.67 -4.18 -0.40
N PHE A 808 -27.50 -4.82 0.74
CA PHE A 808 -26.30 -4.68 1.58
C PHE A 808 -25.97 -6.01 2.27
N LYS A 809 -24.71 -6.16 2.72
CA LYS A 809 -24.28 -7.29 3.54
C LYS A 809 -24.25 -6.89 5.01
N THR A 810 -24.86 -7.71 5.86
CA THR A 810 -24.78 -7.57 7.32
C THR A 810 -23.36 -7.87 7.83
N PRO A 811 -23.00 -7.49 9.08
CA PRO A 811 -21.73 -7.88 9.68
C PRO A 811 -21.44 -9.39 9.68
N GLU A 812 -22.48 -10.22 9.68
CA GLU A 812 -22.41 -11.68 9.60
C GLU A 812 -22.21 -12.21 8.17
N GLY A 813 -22.20 -11.31 7.17
CA GLY A 813 -22.06 -11.65 5.74
C GLY A 813 -23.36 -12.00 5.03
N GLU A 814 -24.52 -11.95 5.70
CA GLU A 814 -25.82 -12.20 5.08
C GLU A 814 -26.25 -11.02 4.20
N GLU A 815 -26.60 -11.28 2.93
CA GLU A 815 -27.19 -10.28 2.04
C GLU A 815 -28.64 -9.99 2.41
N LYS A 816 -28.99 -8.70 2.53
CA LYS A 816 -30.33 -8.22 2.80
C LYS A 816 -30.71 -7.10 1.84
N THR A 817 -32.00 -6.99 1.56
CA THR A 817 -32.57 -5.85 0.83
C THR A 817 -33.47 -5.02 1.74
N LYS A 818 -33.51 -3.71 1.51
CA LYS A 818 -34.36 -2.78 2.26
C LYS A 818 -34.87 -1.68 1.35
N LYS A 819 -36.13 -1.28 1.54
CA LYS A 819 -36.67 -0.05 0.96
C LYS A 819 -36.35 1.14 1.85
N ILE A 820 -35.81 2.20 1.27
CA ILE A 820 -35.44 3.44 1.96
C ILE A 820 -35.87 4.65 1.12
N SER A 821 -36.03 5.81 1.77
CA SER A 821 -36.36 7.06 1.09
C SER A 821 -35.10 7.80 0.60
N LEU A 822 -35.23 8.64 -0.44
CA LEU A 822 -34.14 9.56 -0.83
C LEU A 822 -33.68 10.44 0.34
N SER A 823 -34.59 10.83 1.24
CA SER A 823 -34.21 11.58 2.43
C SER A 823 -33.30 10.80 3.37
N ASP A 824 -33.50 9.48 3.50
CA ASP A 824 -32.64 8.65 4.33
C ASP A 824 -31.28 8.42 3.65
N ILE A 825 -31.26 8.27 2.32
CA ILE A 825 -30.03 8.24 1.53
C ILE A 825 -29.23 9.53 1.76
N ARG A 826 -29.85 10.71 1.55
CA ARG A 826 -29.21 12.01 1.80
C ARG A 826 -28.68 12.15 3.21
N ARG A 827 -29.46 11.72 4.21
CA ARG A 827 -29.06 11.81 5.63
C ARG A 827 -27.81 10.99 5.92
N ALA A 828 -27.70 9.79 5.35
CA ALA A 828 -26.55 8.92 5.54
C ALA A 828 -25.31 9.40 4.74
N ASN A 829 -25.52 9.94 3.54
CA ASN A 829 -24.45 10.18 2.57
C ASN A 829 -23.94 11.63 2.55
N ASN A 830 -24.74 12.59 3.01
CA ASN A 830 -24.38 14.02 3.07
C ASN A 830 -24.66 14.67 4.46
N PRO A 831 -24.16 14.12 5.57
CA PRO A 831 -24.61 14.54 6.91
C PRO A 831 -24.07 15.90 7.39
N HIS A 832 -22.88 16.35 6.99
CA HIS A 832 -22.21 17.48 7.64
C HIS A 832 -22.01 18.69 6.69
N TYR A 833 -22.90 19.69 6.76
CA TYR A 833 -22.69 21.00 6.11
C TYR A 833 -22.56 22.11 7.16
N PHE A 834 -21.37 22.69 7.31
CA PHE A 834 -21.19 23.85 8.17
C PHE A 834 -21.60 25.15 7.47
N LYS A 835 -22.57 25.86 8.06
CA LYS A 835 -22.99 27.21 7.67
C LYS A 835 -21.91 28.19 8.16
N PRO A 836 -21.23 28.92 7.24
CA PRO A 836 -20.10 29.78 7.61
C PRO A 836 -20.41 30.96 8.54
N LYS A 837 -21.68 31.18 8.90
CA LYS A 837 -22.14 32.32 9.71
C LYS A 837 -22.60 31.93 11.11
N SER A 838 -22.87 30.65 11.38
CA SER A 838 -23.54 30.26 12.63
C SER A 838 -23.49 28.77 12.96
N SER A 839 -22.55 28.01 12.40
CA SER A 839 -22.40 26.61 12.76
C SER A 839 -21.60 26.45 14.05
N TYR A 840 -21.75 25.30 14.68
CA TYR A 840 -20.87 24.85 15.76
C TYR A 840 -20.72 23.34 15.63
N PHE A 841 -19.61 22.81 16.13
CA PHE A 841 -19.36 21.39 16.21
C PHE A 841 -18.44 21.15 17.40
N SER A 842 -18.76 20.15 18.23
CA SER A 842 -18.04 19.89 19.48
C SER A 842 -18.00 21.14 20.39
N ASP A 843 -16.80 21.63 20.67
CA ASP A 843 -16.38 22.70 21.55
C ASP A 843 -16.09 24.01 20.79
N VAL A 844 -16.27 24.03 19.46
CA VAL A 844 -15.99 25.21 18.64
C VAL A 844 -17.24 25.79 17.97
N THR A 845 -17.20 27.10 17.75
CA THR A 845 -18.13 27.86 16.91
C THR A 845 -17.46 28.24 15.60
N ILE A 846 -18.23 28.25 14.51
CA ILE A 846 -17.79 28.51 13.14
C ILE A 846 -18.55 29.74 12.65
N ASN A 847 -17.85 30.87 12.57
CA ASN A 847 -18.42 32.13 12.06
C ASN A 847 -17.36 32.99 11.37
N LEU A 848 -17.28 32.93 10.04
CA LEU A 848 -16.35 33.70 9.21
C LEU A 848 -16.60 35.22 9.22
N GLN A 849 -17.74 35.68 9.72
CA GLN A 849 -18.02 37.12 9.82
C GLN A 849 -17.37 37.75 11.03
N THR A 850 -17.21 36.98 12.12
CA THR A 850 -16.68 37.48 13.39
C THR A 850 -15.31 36.89 13.73
N ASP A 851 -14.89 35.83 13.04
CA ASP A 851 -13.63 35.14 13.26
C ASP A 851 -12.66 35.41 12.10
N GLU A 852 -11.89 36.50 12.22
CA GLU A 852 -10.91 36.90 11.20
C GLU A 852 -9.81 35.85 10.99
N ALA A 853 -9.39 35.14 12.04
CA ALA A 853 -8.33 34.14 11.92
C ALA A 853 -8.79 32.91 11.13
N LEU A 854 -10.02 32.44 11.39
CA LEU A 854 -10.61 31.37 10.60
C LEU A 854 -10.81 31.80 9.14
N LYS A 855 -11.22 33.06 8.91
CA LYS A 855 -11.33 33.60 7.55
C LYS A 855 -9.98 33.63 6.84
N SER A 856 -8.93 34.15 7.49
CA SER A 856 -7.58 34.19 6.93
C SER A 856 -7.05 32.80 6.61
N PHE A 857 -7.29 31.79 7.46
CA PHE A 857 -6.93 30.40 7.18
C PHE A 857 -7.55 29.89 5.87
N LEU A 858 -8.85 30.13 5.66
CA LEU A 858 -9.51 29.70 4.42
C LEU A 858 -9.06 30.50 3.20
N ASP A 859 -8.75 31.80 3.36
CA ASP A 859 -8.30 32.66 2.27
C ASP A 859 -6.84 32.33 1.86
N GLU A 860 -5.97 31.99 2.80
CA GLU A 860 -4.59 31.51 2.56
C GLU A 860 -4.55 30.19 1.76
N ALA A 861 -5.56 29.33 1.90
CA ALA A 861 -5.67 28.07 1.16
C ALA A 861 -6.23 28.22 -0.27
N GLN A 862 -6.82 29.37 -0.61
CA GLN A 862 -7.44 29.59 -1.93
C GLN A 862 -6.47 29.38 -3.10
N PRO A 863 -5.20 29.85 -3.07
CA PRO A 863 -4.25 29.58 -4.14
C PRO A 863 -3.92 28.09 -4.33
N ILE A 864 -4.03 27.28 -3.27
CA ILE A 864 -3.88 25.82 -3.36
C ILE A 864 -5.07 25.25 -4.15
N ILE A 865 -6.30 25.64 -3.78
CA ILE A 865 -7.52 25.22 -4.50
C ILE A 865 -7.45 25.63 -5.98
N ASP A 866 -7.10 26.89 -6.26
CA ASP A 866 -7.06 27.43 -7.63
C ASP A 866 -6.00 26.73 -8.50
N ARG A 867 -4.93 26.17 -7.91
CA ARG A 867 -3.91 25.41 -8.64
C ARG A 867 -4.44 24.10 -9.20
N TYR A 868 -5.29 23.39 -8.46
CA TYR A 868 -5.79 22.06 -8.84
C TYR A 868 -7.18 22.11 -9.50
N LEU A 869 -8.03 23.02 -9.03
CA LEU A 869 -9.40 23.25 -9.50
C LEU A 869 -9.57 24.71 -9.94
N PRO A 870 -8.89 25.14 -11.01
CA PRO A 870 -8.94 26.52 -11.48
C PRO A 870 -10.35 26.90 -11.97
N ALA A 871 -10.71 28.16 -11.77
CA ALA A 871 -11.96 28.74 -12.26
C ALA A 871 -11.94 29.11 -13.75
N ASP A 872 -10.91 28.69 -14.50
CA ASP A 872 -10.68 29.05 -15.91
C ASP A 872 -11.43 28.15 -16.90
N GLY A 873 -12.25 27.22 -16.39
CA GLY A 873 -13.00 26.26 -17.18
C GLY A 873 -12.17 25.07 -17.67
N SER A 874 -10.87 24.97 -17.35
CA SER A 874 -10.02 23.85 -17.82
C SER A 874 -10.45 22.47 -17.29
N THR A 875 -11.33 22.42 -16.28
CA THR A 875 -11.91 21.19 -15.74
C THR A 875 -13.14 20.69 -16.49
N THR A 876 -13.74 21.49 -17.40
CA THR A 876 -14.98 21.15 -18.14
C THR A 876 -14.87 19.89 -19.00
N ASN A 877 -13.71 19.67 -19.62
CA ASN A 877 -13.52 18.61 -20.61
C ASN A 877 -12.83 17.36 -20.00
N MET A 878 -12.65 17.32 -18.69
CA MET A 878 -12.03 16.17 -18.01
C MET A 878 -13.03 15.04 -17.84
N THR A 879 -12.53 13.82 -18.02
CA THR A 879 -13.26 12.62 -17.60
C THR A 879 -13.41 12.60 -16.07
N PRO A 880 -14.42 11.88 -15.53
CA PRO A 880 -14.57 11.68 -14.09
C PRO A 880 -13.32 11.14 -13.41
N GLN A 881 -12.57 10.25 -14.08
CA GLN A 881 -11.33 9.67 -13.59
C GLN A 881 -10.20 10.71 -13.49
N GLU A 882 -10.02 11.54 -14.52
CA GLU A 882 -9.02 12.61 -14.51
C GLU A 882 -9.31 13.68 -13.46
N LEU A 883 -10.59 14.05 -13.31
CA LEU A 883 -11.01 14.99 -12.28
C LEU A 883 -10.83 14.40 -10.87
N SER A 884 -11.17 13.12 -10.67
CA SER A 884 -10.97 12.41 -9.41
C SER A 884 -9.50 12.43 -9.00
N LYS A 885 -8.58 12.13 -9.93
CA LYS A 885 -7.13 12.22 -9.67
C LYS A 885 -6.69 13.60 -9.19
N ARG A 886 -7.14 14.67 -9.86
CA ARG A 886 -6.84 16.05 -9.42
C ARG A 886 -7.44 16.38 -8.07
N GLN A 887 -8.63 15.86 -7.75
CA GLN A 887 -9.24 16.04 -6.45
C GLN A 887 -8.43 15.33 -5.35
N LYS A 888 -7.90 14.12 -5.60
CA LYS A 888 -6.97 13.44 -4.69
C LYS A 888 -5.73 14.29 -4.41
N ASP A 889 -5.08 14.78 -5.47
CA ASP A 889 -3.89 15.65 -5.34
C ASP A 889 -4.18 16.96 -4.57
N LEU A 890 -5.37 17.54 -4.75
CA LEU A 890 -5.80 18.72 -4.00
C LEU A 890 -6.01 18.40 -2.51
N ILE A 891 -6.67 17.29 -2.21
CA ILE A 891 -6.93 16.87 -0.82
C ILE A 891 -5.61 16.66 -0.09
N ASP A 892 -4.64 15.97 -0.70
CA ASP A 892 -3.30 15.80 -0.11
C ASP A 892 -2.64 17.16 0.21
N ALA A 893 -2.74 18.13 -0.71
CA ALA A 893 -2.21 19.47 -0.47
C ALA A 893 -2.95 20.25 0.63
N LEU A 894 -4.27 20.09 0.75
CA LEU A 894 -5.08 20.73 1.80
C LEU A 894 -4.85 20.06 3.17
N MET A 895 -4.63 18.75 3.20
CA MET A 895 -4.22 18.01 4.40
C MET A 895 -2.89 18.54 4.92
N ASP A 896 -1.88 18.65 4.06
CA ASP A 896 -0.57 19.18 4.41
C ASP A 896 -0.67 20.63 4.92
N TYR A 897 -1.42 21.48 4.23
CA TYR A 897 -1.67 22.86 4.67
C TYR A 897 -2.29 22.92 6.08
N THR A 898 -3.32 22.10 6.34
CA THR A 898 -4.00 22.05 7.64
C THR A 898 -3.04 21.58 8.75
N ARG A 899 -2.27 20.52 8.48
CA ARG A 899 -1.32 19.91 9.41
C ARG A 899 -0.17 20.86 9.77
N GLU A 900 0.32 21.62 8.80
CA GLU A 900 1.39 22.60 9.02
C GLU A 900 0.91 23.77 9.89
N ARG A 901 -0.34 24.22 9.68
CA ARG A 901 -0.89 25.39 10.36
C ARG A 901 -1.38 25.09 11.77
N VAL A 902 -1.92 23.90 12.02
CA VAL A 902 -2.49 23.49 13.31
C VAL A 902 -1.91 22.15 13.73
N LYS A 903 -0.93 22.19 14.63
CA LYS A 903 -0.22 21.01 15.12
C LYS A 903 -0.86 20.43 16.39
N TYR A 904 -0.56 19.18 16.70
CA TYR A 904 -0.99 18.62 17.99
C TYR A 904 -0.40 19.40 19.18
N PRO A 905 -1.18 19.66 20.23
CA PRO A 905 -0.67 20.23 21.48
C PRO A 905 0.19 19.20 22.21
N ALA A 906 1.24 19.68 22.90
CA ALA A 906 1.97 18.85 23.86
C ALA A 906 1.05 18.44 25.02
N SER A 907 1.31 17.29 25.64
CA SER A 907 0.53 16.83 26.79
C SER A 907 0.63 17.82 27.95
N LYS A 908 -0.42 17.92 28.77
CA LYS A 908 -0.40 18.72 30.02
C LYS A 908 0.71 18.25 30.96
N ASP A 909 1.00 16.96 30.94
CA ASP A 909 1.95 16.31 31.83
C ASP A 909 3.40 16.38 31.30
N SER A 910 3.62 16.95 30.11
CA SER A 910 4.92 16.95 29.42
C SER A 910 5.51 18.35 29.25
N SER A 911 5.44 19.21 30.27
CA SER A 911 5.93 20.60 30.24
C SER A 911 5.50 21.36 28.96
N PRO A 912 4.20 21.59 28.76
CA PRO A 912 3.67 22.10 27.49
C PRO A 912 4.21 23.49 27.15
N ASP A 913 4.46 23.73 25.86
CA ASP A 913 4.76 25.08 25.37
C ASP A 913 3.58 26.05 25.63
N ALA A 914 3.86 27.36 25.60
CA ALA A 914 2.87 28.37 25.94
C ALA A 914 1.57 28.31 25.09
N ASN A 915 1.65 27.88 23.83
CA ASN A 915 0.47 27.74 22.98
C ASN A 915 -0.27 26.43 23.28
N SER A 916 0.45 25.34 23.57
CA SER A 916 -0.15 24.08 24.05
C SER A 916 -0.85 24.27 25.39
N GLN A 917 -0.29 25.06 26.31
CA GLN A 917 -0.96 25.41 27.58
C GLN A 917 -2.24 26.21 27.34
N LYS A 918 -2.18 27.26 26.51
CA LYS A 918 -3.38 28.04 26.15
C LYS A 918 -4.46 27.21 25.47
N TYR A 919 -4.06 26.26 24.62
CA TYR A 919 -4.97 25.30 24.02
C TYR A 919 -5.74 24.55 25.12
N HIS A 920 -5.02 23.97 26.08
CA HIS A 920 -5.61 23.22 27.20
C HIS A 920 -6.56 24.08 28.02
N ASP A 921 -6.19 25.33 28.30
CA ASP A 921 -7.05 26.28 29.03
C ASP A 921 -8.37 26.56 28.30
N PHE A 922 -8.36 26.59 26.95
CA PHE A 922 -9.58 26.75 26.14
C PHE A 922 -10.48 25.51 26.19
N VAL A 923 -9.92 24.32 25.98
CA VAL A 923 -10.73 23.08 25.91
C VAL A 923 -11.17 22.55 27.27
N ASP A 924 -10.48 22.92 28.35
CA ASP A 924 -10.89 22.61 29.73
C ASP A 924 -11.94 23.59 30.27
N GLY A 925 -12.10 24.75 29.62
CA GLY A 925 -13.08 25.77 29.97
C GLY A 925 -14.52 25.32 29.73
N TYR A 926 -15.47 25.90 30.47
CA TYR A 926 -16.90 25.69 30.21
C TYR A 926 -17.37 26.56 29.04
N GLY A 927 -17.79 25.95 27.93
CA GLY A 927 -18.46 26.62 26.81
C GLY A 927 -17.83 26.32 25.45
N ARG A 928 -18.39 26.92 24.39
CA ARG A 928 -17.82 26.86 23.03
C ARG A 928 -17.03 28.13 22.75
N PHE A 929 -15.96 28.02 21.98
CA PHE A 929 -15.10 29.15 21.57
C PHE A 929 -14.95 29.23 20.04
N PRO A 930 -14.50 30.36 19.46
CA PRO A 930 -14.29 30.47 18.02
C PRO A 930 -13.18 29.53 17.52
N LEU A 931 -13.42 28.79 16.45
CA LEU A 931 -12.45 27.84 15.88
C LEU A 931 -11.12 28.53 15.49
N GLY A 932 -11.16 29.78 15.04
CA GLY A 932 -9.96 30.54 14.68
C GLY A 932 -9.04 30.86 15.85
N GLU A 933 -9.47 30.70 17.10
CA GLU A 933 -8.54 30.75 18.25
C GLU A 933 -7.50 29.61 18.18
N LEU A 934 -7.91 28.42 17.70
CA LEU A 934 -6.99 27.30 17.50
C LEU A 934 -6.01 27.56 16.36
N VAL A 935 -6.47 28.22 15.29
CA VAL A 935 -5.62 28.68 14.18
C VAL A 935 -4.57 29.67 14.68
N LYS A 936 -4.96 30.64 15.52
CA LYS A 936 -4.01 31.61 16.12
C LYS A 936 -2.96 30.94 17.00
N LEU A 937 -3.35 29.93 17.77
CA LEU A 937 -2.42 29.16 18.60
C LEU A 937 -1.53 28.24 17.76
N GLY A 938 -1.99 27.86 16.57
CA GLY A 938 -1.39 26.81 15.76
C GLY A 938 -1.47 25.43 16.43
N LYS A 939 -2.49 25.21 17.27
CA LYS A 939 -2.63 24.02 18.12
C LYS A 939 -4.05 23.46 18.08
N GLY A 940 -4.17 22.15 17.85
CA GLY A 940 -5.45 21.45 17.82
C GLY A 940 -5.29 19.94 17.68
N VAL A 941 -6.21 19.19 18.29
CA VAL A 941 -6.29 17.72 18.15
C VAL A 941 -7.11 17.31 16.93
N CYS A 942 -7.23 16.01 16.67
CA CYS A 942 -7.88 15.40 15.50
C CYS A 942 -9.20 16.06 15.10
N ARG A 943 -10.15 16.23 16.03
CA ARG A 943 -11.44 16.87 15.75
C ARG A 943 -11.32 18.29 15.22
N HIS A 944 -10.38 19.08 15.71
CA HIS A 944 -10.24 20.47 15.31
C HIS A 944 -9.64 20.59 13.92
N GLN A 945 -8.60 19.79 13.64
CA GLN A 945 -7.99 19.75 12.32
C GLN A 945 -8.97 19.21 11.28
N CYS A 946 -9.78 18.21 11.64
CA CYS A 946 -10.79 17.63 10.75
C CYS A 946 -11.91 18.62 10.41
N ILE A 947 -12.34 19.47 11.37
CA ILE A 947 -13.30 20.55 11.09
C ILE A 947 -12.70 21.59 10.14
N LEU A 948 -11.43 21.94 10.31
CA LEU A 948 -10.72 22.89 9.43
C LEU A 948 -10.61 22.34 8.01
N GLU A 949 -10.20 21.09 7.86
CA GLU A 949 -10.14 20.41 6.57
C GLU A 949 -11.52 20.33 5.92
N HIS A 950 -12.56 19.93 6.67
CA HIS A 950 -13.92 19.90 6.15
C HIS A 950 -14.37 21.26 5.60
N LEU A 951 -14.00 22.37 6.27
CA LEU A 951 -14.27 23.72 5.75
C LEU A 951 -13.49 24.03 4.47
N LEU A 952 -12.25 23.55 4.34
CA LEU A 952 -11.45 23.67 3.12
C LEU A 952 -12.05 22.85 1.97
N LEU A 953 -12.48 21.61 2.22
CA LEU A 953 -13.16 20.76 1.25
C LEU A 953 -14.50 21.35 0.83
N GLN A 954 -15.28 21.88 1.78
CA GLN A 954 -16.51 22.62 1.49
C GLN A 954 -16.26 23.86 0.62
N ARG A 955 -15.12 24.55 0.81
CA ARG A 955 -14.69 25.71 0.01
C ARG A 955 -14.18 25.28 -1.38
N ALA A 956 -13.46 24.18 -1.46
CA ALA A 956 -13.00 23.58 -2.70
C ALA A 956 -14.15 23.03 -3.54
N GLY A 957 -15.27 22.65 -2.91
CA GLY A 957 -16.41 22.03 -3.57
C GLY A 957 -16.36 20.51 -3.63
N ILE A 958 -15.60 19.91 -2.72
CA ILE A 958 -15.49 18.46 -2.55
C ILE A 958 -16.45 18.04 -1.45
N ASP A 959 -17.31 17.09 -1.77
CA ASP A 959 -18.24 16.54 -0.80
C ASP A 959 -17.47 15.69 0.21
N SER A 960 -17.71 16.00 1.49
CA SER A 960 -17.02 15.38 2.61
C SER A 960 -17.99 15.17 3.77
N ARG A 961 -17.65 14.23 4.66
CA ARG A 961 -18.34 14.01 5.93
C ARG A 961 -17.35 13.66 7.03
N LEU A 962 -17.67 14.00 8.26
CA LEU A 962 -16.87 13.63 9.42
C LEU A 962 -17.18 12.19 9.86
N GLY A 963 -16.17 11.32 9.84
CA GLY A 963 -16.21 9.95 10.35
C GLY A 963 -15.38 9.82 11.63
N SER A 964 -15.76 8.91 12.55
CA SER A 964 -14.99 8.66 13.77
C SER A 964 -14.89 7.17 14.07
N GLY A 965 -13.82 6.76 14.75
CA GLY A 965 -13.61 5.37 15.13
C GLY A 965 -12.47 5.19 16.14
N ALA A 966 -12.05 3.94 16.34
CA ALA A 966 -10.89 3.60 17.16
C ALA A 966 -9.60 3.89 16.39
N ALA A 967 -8.74 4.71 16.98
CA ALA A 967 -7.46 5.10 16.44
C ALA A 967 -6.42 4.04 16.81
N ASN A 968 -6.49 2.88 16.16
CA ASN A 968 -5.54 1.81 16.41
C ASN A 968 -4.26 2.09 15.60
N THR A 969 -3.07 1.84 16.18
CA THR A 969 -1.84 1.79 15.39
C THR A 969 -1.93 0.71 14.30
N SER A 970 -1.02 0.71 13.33
CA SER A 970 -0.78 -0.47 12.47
C SER A 970 -0.51 -1.75 13.29
N SER A 971 -0.02 -1.62 14.53
CA SER A 971 0.14 -2.72 15.49
C SER A 971 -1.12 -3.16 16.24
N GLY A 972 -2.28 -2.54 15.99
CA GLY A 972 -3.54 -2.86 16.66
C GLY A 972 -3.69 -2.23 18.06
N ASN A 973 -2.76 -1.37 18.48
CA ASN A 973 -2.80 -0.75 19.79
C ASN A 973 -3.80 0.41 19.79
N PHE A 974 -4.74 0.39 20.74
CA PHE A 974 -5.71 1.47 20.87
C PHE A 974 -5.06 2.76 21.36
N ARG A 975 -5.02 3.79 20.52
CA ARG A 975 -4.46 5.11 20.87
C ARG A 975 -5.53 6.11 21.31
N GLY A 976 -6.79 5.68 21.39
CA GLY A 976 -7.93 6.53 21.69
C GLY A 976 -8.94 6.57 20.55
N TYR A 977 -9.93 7.45 20.67
CA TYR A 977 -10.88 7.72 19.60
C TYR A 977 -10.34 8.79 18.66
N HIS A 978 -10.62 8.63 17.37
CA HIS A 978 -10.15 9.51 16.33
C HIS A 978 -11.26 9.88 15.35
N ILE A 979 -11.03 10.94 14.59
CA ILE A 979 -11.98 11.52 13.64
C ILE A 979 -11.23 11.98 12.40
N TRP A 980 -11.81 11.72 11.24
CA TRP A 980 -11.26 11.96 9.92
C TRP A 980 -12.37 12.43 8.97
N ALA A 981 -12.00 12.98 7.82
CA ALA A 981 -12.93 13.28 6.75
C ALA A 981 -13.10 12.05 5.85
N GLU A 982 -14.30 11.84 5.35
CA GLU A 982 -14.57 10.90 4.27
C GLU A 982 -15.02 11.70 3.07
N VAL A 983 -14.35 11.52 1.94
CA VAL A 983 -14.53 12.33 0.74
C VAL A 983 -15.17 11.50 -0.36
N SER A 984 -16.07 12.12 -1.14
CA SER A 984 -16.64 11.53 -2.35
C SER A 984 -16.10 12.28 -3.56
N LEU A 985 -15.54 11.54 -4.53
CA LEU A 985 -14.86 12.12 -5.68
C LEU A 985 -15.69 12.05 -6.96
N ALA A 986 -15.20 12.69 -8.02
CA ALA A 986 -15.88 12.82 -9.31
C ALA A 986 -16.22 11.48 -9.98
N ASN A 987 -15.44 10.44 -9.72
CA ASN A 987 -15.66 9.09 -10.24
C ASN A 987 -16.66 8.25 -9.42
N GLY A 988 -17.28 8.84 -8.38
CA GLY A 988 -18.22 8.14 -7.51
C GLY A 988 -17.56 7.33 -6.38
N GLU A 989 -16.23 7.25 -6.37
CA GLU A 989 -15.48 6.57 -5.32
C GLU A 989 -15.40 7.38 -4.02
N ARG A 990 -15.11 6.67 -2.93
CA ARG A 990 -15.09 7.23 -1.58
C ARG A 990 -13.83 6.85 -0.81
N PHE A 991 -13.26 7.84 -0.14
CA PHE A 991 -11.94 7.76 0.45
C PHE A 991 -11.92 8.37 1.85
N LEU A 992 -10.89 8.01 2.62
CA LEU A 992 -10.62 8.62 3.91
C LEU A 992 -9.57 9.71 3.73
N SER A 993 -9.72 10.80 4.47
CA SER A 993 -8.79 11.91 4.48
C SER A 993 -8.51 12.23 5.95
N ASP A 994 -7.26 12.04 6.37
CA ASP A 994 -6.82 12.28 7.74
C ASP A 994 -5.61 13.20 7.79
N GLN A 995 -5.89 14.48 7.99
CA GLN A 995 -4.92 15.55 8.21
C GLN A 995 -4.04 15.37 9.47
N THR A 996 -4.45 14.52 10.41
CA THR A 996 -3.90 14.51 11.78
C THR A 996 -2.58 13.76 11.88
N TRP A 997 -2.46 12.65 11.16
CA TRP A 997 -1.32 11.75 11.25
C TRP A 997 -0.64 11.67 9.88
N ASN A 998 0.69 11.54 9.89
CA ASN A 998 1.43 11.07 8.71
C ASN A 998 1.61 9.53 8.78
N ASP A 999 0.60 8.86 9.34
CA ASP A 999 0.66 7.43 9.61
C ASP A 999 0.26 6.69 8.33
N PRO A 1000 1.18 5.93 7.69
CA PRO A 1000 0.86 5.13 6.51
C PRO A 1000 -0.19 4.02 6.80
N ALA A 1001 -0.65 3.88 8.06
CA ALA A 1001 -1.66 2.92 8.49
C ALA A 1001 -3.12 3.35 8.28
N ILE A 1002 -3.40 4.63 7.99
CA ILE A 1002 -4.75 5.07 7.57
C ILE A 1002 -4.66 5.26 6.06
N PRO A 1003 -5.03 4.25 5.29
CA PRO A 1003 -4.93 4.36 3.85
C PRO A 1003 -5.93 5.42 3.34
N LEU A 1004 -5.38 6.53 2.85
CA LEU A 1004 -6.20 7.65 2.37
C LEU A 1004 -6.97 7.25 1.11
N TRP A 1005 -6.31 6.52 0.22
CA TRP A 1005 -6.81 6.23 -1.13
C TRP A 1005 -7.27 4.80 -1.35
N ASP A 1006 -7.43 4.01 -0.29
CA ASP A 1006 -7.65 2.56 -0.43
C ASP A 1006 -9.06 2.09 -0.13
N GLY A 1007 -10.04 2.90 -0.55
CA GLY A 1007 -11.46 2.65 -0.37
C GLY A 1007 -11.86 2.72 1.11
N ALA A 1008 -12.74 3.65 1.46
CA ALA A 1008 -13.12 3.82 2.86
C ALA A 1008 -13.74 2.56 3.51
N TYR A 1009 -14.29 1.63 2.71
CA TYR A 1009 -15.09 0.48 3.17
C TYR A 1009 -14.38 -0.88 3.07
N ASP A 1010 -13.34 -1.02 2.25
CA ASP A 1010 -12.74 -2.32 1.93
C ASP A 1010 -11.55 -2.68 2.83
N SER A 1011 -10.84 -1.67 3.34
CA SER A 1011 -9.52 -1.83 3.96
C SER A 1011 -9.52 -1.77 5.49
N ASP A 1012 -10.39 -0.96 6.10
CA ASP A 1012 -10.41 -0.80 7.56
C ASP A 1012 -11.61 -1.48 8.24
N LYS A 1013 -11.46 -2.78 8.55
CA LYS A 1013 -12.39 -3.54 9.42
C LYS A 1013 -12.47 -3.02 10.87
N ARG A 1014 -11.69 -1.98 11.23
CA ARG A 1014 -11.69 -1.32 12.55
C ARG A 1014 -12.49 -0.01 12.54
N ARG A 1015 -13.05 0.36 11.38
CA ARG A 1015 -14.03 1.44 11.19
C ARG A 1015 -15.38 1.01 11.73
N THR A 1016 -15.96 1.82 12.62
CA THR A 1016 -17.40 1.75 12.85
C THR A 1016 -17.94 3.13 13.13
N GLU A 1017 -18.69 3.64 12.16
CA GLU A 1017 -19.19 5.01 12.18
C GLU A 1017 -20.15 5.23 13.36
N MET A 1018 -19.70 6.04 14.31
CA MET A 1018 -20.48 6.40 15.49
C MET A 1018 -21.32 7.65 15.23
N TYR A 1019 -22.28 7.60 14.29
CA TYR A 1019 -23.19 8.72 14.03
C TYR A 1019 -23.83 9.27 15.31
N ARG A 1020 -24.13 8.44 16.31
CA ARG A 1020 -24.64 8.91 17.63
C ARG A 1020 -23.66 9.79 18.42
N ARG A 1021 -22.35 9.61 18.25
CA ARG A 1021 -21.31 10.42 18.93
C ARG A 1021 -20.99 11.71 18.18
N THR A 1022 -21.18 11.79 16.87
CA THR A 1022 -21.11 13.06 16.12
C THR A 1022 -22.44 13.82 16.23
N ALA A 1023 -23.58 13.13 16.17
CA ALA A 1023 -24.92 13.71 16.30
C ALA A 1023 -25.18 14.41 17.65
N ARG A 1024 -24.59 13.93 18.77
CA ARG A 1024 -24.69 14.66 20.06
C ARG A 1024 -24.07 16.07 20.02
N TYR A 1025 -23.21 16.32 19.05
CA TYR A 1025 -22.59 17.62 18.80
C TYR A 1025 -23.30 18.42 17.71
N ASP A 1026 -24.25 17.80 17.00
CA ASP A 1026 -24.93 18.32 15.81
C ASP A 1026 -26.45 18.45 16.05
N TYR A 1027 -26.82 19.31 17.01
CA TYR A 1027 -28.22 19.63 17.31
C TYR A 1027 -28.94 20.39 16.16
N ALA A 1028 -28.23 20.77 15.09
CA ALA A 1028 -28.82 21.53 13.98
C ALA A 1028 -29.69 20.66 13.05
N LEU A 1029 -29.50 19.34 13.05
CA LEU A 1029 -30.27 18.39 12.22
C LEU A 1029 -31.54 17.86 12.92
N GLU A 1030 -31.70 18.06 14.23
CA GLU A 1030 -32.93 17.67 14.95
C GLU A 1030 -34.09 18.68 14.77
N MET A 1031 -33.86 19.82 14.12
CA MET A 1031 -34.85 20.90 14.02
C MET A 1031 -35.79 20.86 12.80
N ASP A 1032 -35.66 19.89 11.89
CA ASP A 1032 -36.64 19.65 10.82
C ASP A 1032 -37.52 18.41 11.12
N ARG A 1033 -38.01 18.29 12.37
CA ARG A 1033 -39.18 17.47 12.71
C ARG A 1033 -40.46 18.27 12.68
#